data_AF-A0A671VLA5-F1
#
_entry.id   AF-A0A671VLA5-F1
#
_cell.length_a   1.000
_cell.length_b   1.000
_cell.length_c   1.000
_cell.angle_alpha   90.00
_cell.angle_beta   90.00
_cell.angle_gamma   90.00
#
_symmetry.space_group_name_H-M   'P 1'
#
loop_
_entity.id
_entity.type
_entity.pdbx_description
1 polymer ?
#
loop_
_entity_poly.entity_id
_entity_poly.type
_entity_poly.pdbx_seq_one_letter_code
_entity_poly.pdbx_strand_id
1 'polypeptide(L)'
;MSLSQNIVFFVISPVTDLICSLAEDLKMSECGSERGSASSTISLKSAKSDHSKEFPPFFSKEPKPSQTSDQNTSSMQQNQDTLKTFESKAVALVRKALRSHTKVLSAKHKEMVEEDKQEDVRDDQPMEIDEETNEAALRIALHILRSMNEDEHAHTLERSHYGEIFMYQKKLRSFLKSKNEFISEVSTQQWPVPLKKTYTKLYLIEGSSGEVNKEHEVRQIETAFNRRKSSETQIKCEDIFKPLPNQQGKPIRTVLTKGIAGIGKTVSVQKFMLDWSEEKTNQDIQLLFSLPFRELNLIKHERRSLMELLYDVSPGLKESLITEMKTCKVLFVLDGLDECRLPLDFKGNERCCDATQSVSVDELLTNLIAGNLLPDANLWITTRHAAASCIPRKYVDRMTEIRGFNNLQKEQYFNRKIEDETLAKRVIANIKSARSLYIMCHVPVFCWISSIVLGEMCAKAAGGKMPKTLTQMYIYFLSHQTARKQVKYSEDQQLPPQEYDEVIMSLGKLAFQQLEKGNLIFYEEDLRDCGIDVKEASVYSGVFTQVFREECCMQHKVFCFVHLSVQEFLAALYVHVMYTVEGVNLLMEEPQQMTQSKQVFDLHKAAVDRALQSKNGHLDLFLRFLLGLSLESSQDLLRGLKIQVETSNTQCHWETIEYIKKEVNRSHPPEKYINPFHCLNELNDHSLVEEIYGHLDSDRDLVMDDRSAAAEWAALVFVLLTSPKKPKEIDLKKYSRTKTGLLGLLPAIKASRSAKLNDCNLTADCSEVLASILSSSANELTHLNLNDNNLQDSGIEHLCLGLQSQNCRLNTLRLNRCGLTQKGCEKLASVLSCPTSHLRELDLSDNNIEDSGVQQLSTGLGNVCCKLETLRLSFCNITEKGCAFLASAVKSNPSHLSELDLSYNHLGESGVKIISEALEEGRCELTTLRVDHNAEHWFKPGLREYACELTMDPNTAHKLLILSDDQQKVLHGVEEQPYPDHPDRFDYWAQVLSQQGLQGRCYWEVEWGGKWVGIGVAYKSISRKGSETDCVMGYNEVSWSLHCSGMGYRVYHNLRGIVLSVPPGDSRGLAVYLDWQAGILSFYRVSFGRSLTHLHTFVTKFTQPLYPIFKVWGKESSLRLCQLE
;
A
#
# COMPACT_ATOMS: atom_id res chain seq x y z
N MET A 1 -0.53 48.39 -68.47
CA MET A 1 -1.34 48.81 -67.31
C MET A 1 -2.81 48.43 -67.49
N SER A 2 -3.18 47.14 -67.41
CA SER A 2 -4.59 46.70 -67.45
C SER A 2 -4.88 45.35 -66.77
N LEU A 3 -3.95 44.86 -65.94
CA LEU A 3 -4.07 43.57 -65.23
C LEU A 3 -3.95 43.70 -63.70
N SER A 4 -3.50 44.85 -63.19
CA SER A 4 -3.35 45.11 -61.75
C SER A 4 -4.64 45.58 -61.05
N GLN A 5 -5.74 45.84 -61.78
CA GLN A 5 -7.01 46.27 -61.18
C GLN A 5 -8.01 45.14 -60.89
N ASN A 6 -7.83 43.93 -61.42
CA ASN A 6 -8.83 42.86 -61.29
C ASN A 6 -8.73 42.02 -60.00
N ILE A 7 -7.58 42.02 -59.31
CA ILE A 7 -7.38 41.20 -58.09
C ILE A 7 -8.19 41.76 -56.90
N VAL A 8 -8.41 43.08 -56.83
CA VAL A 8 -9.24 43.71 -55.78
C VAL A 8 -10.73 43.34 -55.92
N PHE A 9 -11.19 43.02 -57.14
CA PHE A 9 -12.59 42.70 -57.41
C PHE A 9 -12.96 41.26 -57.04
N PHE A 10 -12.07 40.29 -57.26
CA PHE A 10 -12.37 38.86 -57.03
C PHE A 10 -12.31 38.41 -55.56
N VAL A 11 -11.51 39.08 -54.72
CA VAL A 11 -11.36 38.68 -53.30
C VAL A 11 -12.45 39.25 -52.39
N ILE A 12 -13.12 40.34 -52.81
CA ILE A 12 -14.05 41.09 -51.95
C ILE A 12 -15.53 40.77 -52.21
N SER A 13 -15.92 40.41 -53.44
CA SER A 13 -17.33 40.11 -53.78
C SER A 13 -17.92 38.89 -53.07
N PRO A 14 -17.23 37.72 -52.98
CA PRO A 14 -17.84 36.52 -52.39
C PRO A 14 -18.13 36.62 -50.89
N VAL A 15 -17.37 37.46 -50.18
CA VAL A 15 -17.52 37.65 -48.72
C VAL A 15 -18.81 38.40 -48.39
N THR A 16 -19.25 39.31 -49.28
CA THR A 16 -20.56 39.98 -49.14
C THR A 16 -21.73 39.04 -49.44
N ASP A 17 -21.59 38.16 -50.44
CA ASP A 17 -22.68 37.25 -50.81
C ASP A 17 -22.89 36.14 -49.75
N LEU A 18 -21.82 35.63 -49.15
CA LEU A 18 -21.88 34.59 -48.10
C LEU A 18 -22.48 35.11 -46.77
N ILE A 19 -22.27 36.39 -46.45
CA ILE A 19 -22.89 37.02 -45.27
C ILE A 19 -24.37 37.29 -45.51
N CYS A 20 -24.76 37.64 -46.74
CA CYS A 20 -26.17 37.76 -47.13
C CYS A 20 -26.92 36.41 -47.07
N SER A 21 -26.32 35.30 -47.52
CA SER A 21 -27.00 33.99 -47.50
C SER A 21 -27.24 33.47 -46.07
N LEU A 22 -26.27 33.65 -45.17
CA LEU A 22 -26.41 33.28 -43.75
C LEU A 22 -27.51 34.08 -43.02
N ALA A 23 -27.87 35.26 -43.52
CA ALA A 23 -28.98 36.07 -42.99
C ALA A 23 -30.37 35.67 -43.55
N GLU A 24 -30.43 34.89 -44.62
CA GLU A 24 -31.68 34.34 -45.18
C GLU A 24 -32.05 32.99 -44.55
N ASP A 25 -31.08 32.09 -44.31
CA ASP A 25 -31.33 30.79 -43.68
C ASP A 25 -31.92 30.91 -42.27
N LEU A 26 -31.56 31.95 -41.52
CA LEU A 26 -32.11 32.25 -40.18
C LEU A 26 -33.58 32.76 -40.20
N LYS A 27 -34.18 32.99 -41.38
CA LYS A 27 -35.60 33.38 -41.53
C LYS A 27 -36.51 32.24 -41.99
N MET A 28 -35.97 31.07 -42.33
CA MET A 28 -36.70 29.97 -43.00
C MET A 28 -37.08 28.80 -42.07
N SER A 29 -36.98 28.94 -40.74
CA SER A 29 -37.31 27.87 -39.79
C SER A 29 -38.54 28.11 -38.91
N GLU A 30 -39.49 28.96 -39.31
CA GLU A 30 -40.81 29.07 -38.66
C GLU A 30 -41.96 28.85 -39.65
N CYS A 31 -42.93 28.03 -39.22
CA CYS A 31 -44.20 27.67 -39.86
C CYS A 31 -44.16 26.59 -40.97
N GLY A 32 -44.66 25.37 -40.63
CA GLY A 32 -44.77 24.25 -41.58
C GLY A 32 -45.23 22.91 -40.96
N SER A 33 -46.40 22.89 -40.29
CA SER A 33 -47.11 21.64 -39.95
C SER A 33 -47.81 21.07 -41.22
N GLU A 34 -48.28 19.82 -41.35
CA GLU A 34 -48.72 18.80 -40.37
C GLU A 34 -48.93 17.42 -41.06
N ARG A 35 -49.11 16.34 -40.27
CA ARG A 35 -49.65 14.98 -40.61
C ARG A 35 -48.68 13.97 -41.28
N GLY A 36 -48.68 12.69 -40.89
CA GLY A 36 -49.37 12.03 -39.76
C GLY A 36 -49.50 10.51 -39.90
N SER A 37 -49.64 9.81 -38.75
CA SER A 37 -49.89 8.35 -38.57
C SER A 37 -48.70 7.39 -38.86
N ALA A 38 -48.57 6.21 -38.21
CA ALA A 38 -49.05 5.75 -36.90
C ALA A 38 -48.39 4.40 -36.50
N SER A 39 -48.49 4.09 -35.19
CA SER A 39 -48.42 2.78 -34.50
C SER A 39 -47.11 2.52 -33.74
N SER A 40 -47.01 2.72 -32.42
CA SER A 40 -47.60 1.96 -31.27
C SER A 40 -46.82 0.64 -30.98
N THR A 41 -46.61 0.15 -29.73
CA THR A 41 -47.28 0.37 -28.43
C THR A 41 -46.36 0.06 -27.21
N ILE A 42 -46.48 0.87 -26.14
CA ILE A 42 -46.69 0.52 -24.70
C ILE A 42 -45.78 -0.52 -23.98
N SER A 43 -45.17 -0.12 -22.84
CA SER A 43 -45.33 -0.72 -21.48
C SER A 43 -44.19 -0.29 -20.51
N LEU A 44 -44.27 -0.20 -19.17
CA LEU A 44 -45.24 0.38 -18.18
C LEU A 44 -44.65 0.18 -16.74
N LYS A 45 -45.06 0.97 -15.73
CA LYS A 45 -44.86 0.80 -14.24
C LYS A 45 -43.45 1.15 -13.68
N SER A 46 -43.21 1.57 -12.41
CA SER A 46 -44.00 1.95 -11.20
C SER A 46 -43.00 2.37 -10.07
N ALA A 47 -43.26 3.13 -8.98
CA ALA A 47 -44.24 4.15 -8.54
C ALA A 47 -43.86 4.64 -7.09
N LYS A 48 -44.66 5.52 -6.43
CA LYS A 48 -44.53 6.10 -5.05
C LYS A 48 -43.49 7.26 -4.94
N SER A 49 -43.64 8.35 -4.16
CA SER A 49 -44.56 8.81 -3.08
C SER A 49 -44.20 10.30 -2.72
N ASP A 50 -44.99 11.21 -2.09
CA ASP A 50 -46.36 11.20 -1.55
C ASP A 50 -46.96 12.63 -1.28
N HIS A 51 -48.15 12.69 -0.66
CA HIS A 51 -48.95 13.79 -0.04
C HIS A 51 -48.22 14.97 0.71
N SER A 52 -48.79 16.18 0.97
CA SER A 52 -50.05 16.88 0.55
C SER A 52 -50.19 18.35 1.09
N LYS A 53 -51.23 19.09 0.59
CA LYS A 53 -52.05 20.16 1.23
C LYS A 53 -51.71 21.68 1.16
N GLU A 54 -52.56 22.37 0.38
CA GLU A 54 -53.46 23.51 0.73
C GLU A 54 -53.02 25.01 0.75
N PHE A 55 -53.76 25.80 -0.06
CA PHE A 55 -54.12 27.23 -0.03
C PHE A 55 -53.07 28.37 -0.03
N PRO A 56 -53.22 29.30 -1.01
CA PRO A 56 -52.99 30.73 -0.84
C PRO A 56 -54.29 31.57 -0.94
N PRO A 57 -54.42 32.70 -0.22
CA PRO A 57 -55.57 33.61 -0.32
C PRO A 57 -55.41 34.68 -1.42
N PHE A 58 -56.56 35.26 -1.80
CA PHE A 58 -56.71 36.31 -2.82
C PHE A 58 -56.03 37.64 -2.47
N PHE A 59 -55.59 38.37 -3.49
CA PHE A 59 -55.89 39.81 -3.61
C PHE A 59 -56.28 40.18 -5.04
N SER A 60 -57.13 41.20 -5.17
CA SER A 60 -57.92 41.48 -6.38
C SER A 60 -57.59 42.83 -7.02
N LYS A 61 -57.62 42.88 -8.35
CA LYS A 61 -58.48 43.77 -9.18
C LYS A 61 -58.00 43.82 -10.64
N GLU A 62 -58.92 43.66 -11.57
CA GLU A 62 -58.77 44.16 -12.95
C GLU A 62 -58.81 45.71 -12.96
N PRO A 63 -58.41 46.35 -14.08
CA PRO A 63 -59.46 46.71 -15.03
C PRO A 63 -59.10 46.54 -16.51
N LYS A 64 -60.15 46.36 -17.33
CA LYS A 64 -60.25 46.59 -18.78
C LYS A 64 -61.42 47.56 -19.03
N PRO A 65 -61.62 48.14 -20.23
CA PRO A 65 -60.66 48.50 -21.29
C PRO A 65 -60.92 49.91 -21.91
N SER A 66 -59.96 50.47 -22.66
CA SER A 66 -60.26 51.28 -23.87
C SER A 66 -59.03 51.61 -24.75
N GLN A 67 -59.18 51.27 -26.04
CA GLN A 67 -58.74 51.95 -27.28
C GLN A 67 -57.29 52.51 -27.47
N THR A 68 -56.62 51.97 -28.52
CA THR A 68 -55.78 52.65 -29.57
C THR A 68 -54.72 53.68 -29.14
N SER A 69 -53.44 53.66 -29.55
CA SER A 69 -52.86 53.42 -30.89
C SER A 69 -51.30 53.40 -30.85
N ASP A 70 -50.69 52.86 -31.90
CA ASP A 70 -49.39 53.21 -32.50
C ASP A 70 -48.13 53.43 -31.61
N GLN A 71 -47.46 52.34 -31.21
CA GLN A 71 -46.01 52.37 -30.87
C GLN A 71 -45.15 51.19 -31.39
N ASN A 72 -45.72 50.15 -32.00
CA ASN A 72 -44.96 48.93 -32.35
C ASN A 72 -44.09 49.00 -33.62
N THR A 73 -44.15 50.08 -34.42
CA THR A 73 -43.36 50.21 -35.65
C THR A 73 -41.93 50.72 -35.41
N SER A 74 -41.70 51.54 -34.37
CA SER A 74 -40.38 52.16 -34.14
C SER A 74 -39.31 51.15 -33.70
N SER A 75 -39.67 50.14 -32.91
CA SER A 75 -38.73 49.11 -32.44
C SER A 75 -38.29 48.15 -33.55
N MET A 76 -39.18 47.81 -34.50
CA MET A 76 -38.81 46.97 -35.64
C MET A 76 -37.90 47.68 -36.64
N GLN A 77 -38.10 48.98 -36.89
CA GLN A 77 -37.21 49.77 -37.74
C GLN A 77 -35.86 50.03 -37.06
N GLN A 78 -35.83 50.34 -35.75
CA GLN A 78 -34.56 50.40 -35.01
C GLN A 78 -33.79 49.08 -35.07
N ASN A 79 -34.46 47.94 -34.97
CA ASN A 79 -33.80 46.63 -35.10
C ASN A 79 -33.26 46.39 -36.53
N GLN A 80 -33.97 46.76 -37.59
CA GLN A 80 -33.47 46.64 -38.97
C GLN A 80 -32.28 47.54 -39.26
N ASP A 81 -32.31 48.81 -38.82
CA ASP A 81 -31.18 49.73 -39.03
C ASP A 81 -29.98 49.37 -38.16
N THR A 82 -30.21 48.79 -36.97
CA THR A 82 -29.15 48.20 -36.13
C THR A 82 -28.52 46.97 -36.81
N LEU A 83 -29.32 46.10 -37.44
CA LEU A 83 -28.84 44.95 -38.22
C LEU A 83 -27.98 45.39 -39.42
N LYS A 84 -28.44 46.33 -40.24
CA LYS A 84 -27.65 46.89 -41.35
C LYS A 84 -26.37 47.56 -40.87
N THR A 85 -26.42 48.25 -39.73
CA THR A 85 -25.24 48.87 -39.11
C THR A 85 -24.26 47.82 -38.58
N PHE A 86 -24.77 46.72 -38.04
CA PHE A 86 -23.98 45.56 -37.60
C PHE A 86 -23.31 44.86 -38.79
N GLU A 87 -24.06 44.52 -39.84
CA GLU A 87 -23.55 43.92 -41.08
C GLU A 87 -22.45 44.79 -41.71
N SER A 88 -22.70 46.10 -41.85
CA SER A 88 -21.73 47.05 -42.40
C SER A 88 -20.44 47.11 -41.57
N LYS A 89 -20.55 47.15 -40.23
CA LYS A 89 -19.39 47.13 -39.32
C LYS A 89 -18.66 45.78 -39.34
N ALA A 90 -19.38 44.67 -39.36
CA ALA A 90 -18.82 43.32 -39.42
C ALA A 90 -18.05 43.10 -40.74
N VAL A 91 -18.65 43.44 -41.88
CA VAL A 91 -18.00 43.38 -43.20
C VAL A 91 -16.78 44.30 -43.26
N ALA A 92 -16.86 45.52 -42.70
CA ALA A 92 -15.71 46.44 -42.65
C ALA A 92 -14.57 45.88 -41.78
N LEU A 93 -14.89 45.27 -40.63
CA LEU A 93 -13.94 44.70 -39.69
C LEU A 93 -13.27 43.43 -40.25
N VAL A 94 -14.05 42.51 -40.83
CA VAL A 94 -13.54 41.33 -41.55
C VAL A 94 -12.67 41.76 -42.74
N ARG A 95 -13.13 42.69 -43.59
CA ARG A 95 -12.34 43.21 -44.72
C ARG A 95 -11.04 43.90 -44.26
N LYS A 96 -11.04 44.58 -43.11
CA LYS A 96 -9.86 45.20 -42.53
C LYS A 96 -8.85 44.15 -42.04
N ALA A 97 -9.32 43.09 -41.38
CA ALA A 97 -8.46 42.01 -40.90
C ALA A 97 -7.92 41.14 -42.06
N LEU A 98 -8.74 40.77 -43.05
CA LEU A 98 -8.30 39.98 -44.22
C LEU A 98 -7.20 40.67 -45.07
N ARG A 99 -7.02 41.99 -44.97
CA ARG A 99 -5.93 42.72 -45.66
C ARG A 99 -4.54 42.31 -45.18
N SER A 100 -4.36 41.90 -43.92
CA SER A 100 -3.07 41.41 -43.42
C SER A 100 -2.68 40.11 -44.12
N HIS A 101 -3.61 39.15 -44.16
CA HIS A 101 -3.47 37.85 -44.82
C HIS A 101 -3.22 37.97 -46.33
N THR A 102 -3.86 38.96 -46.98
CA THR A 102 -3.66 39.24 -48.41
C THR A 102 -2.22 39.67 -48.73
N LYS A 103 -1.56 40.44 -47.84
CA LYS A 103 -0.13 40.81 -47.98
C LYS A 103 0.77 39.57 -47.94
N VAL A 104 0.40 38.55 -47.16
CA VAL A 104 1.19 37.30 -47.05
C VAL A 104 1.04 36.41 -48.27
N LEU A 105 -0.20 36.19 -48.74
CA LEU A 105 -0.48 35.41 -49.94
C LEU A 105 0.16 36.04 -51.21
N SER A 106 0.25 37.38 -51.26
CA SER A 106 0.90 38.09 -52.37
C SER A 106 2.43 38.23 -52.24
N ALA A 107 3.03 38.03 -51.07
CA ALA A 107 4.48 38.09 -50.88
C ALA A 107 5.20 37.00 -51.70
N LYS A 108 4.61 35.80 -51.80
CA LYS A 108 5.11 34.66 -52.61
C LYS A 108 5.19 34.97 -54.12
N HIS A 109 4.52 36.02 -54.60
CA HIS A 109 4.65 36.52 -55.99
C HIS A 109 5.72 37.61 -56.18
N LYS A 110 6.27 38.18 -55.10
CA LYS A 110 7.32 39.22 -55.18
C LYS A 110 8.75 38.67 -55.30
N GLU A 111 8.99 37.39 -54.99
CA GLU A 111 10.31 36.76 -55.19
C GLU A 111 10.59 36.32 -56.64
N MET A 112 9.67 36.57 -57.59
CA MET A 112 9.84 36.23 -59.01
C MET A 112 9.92 37.44 -59.96
N VAL A 113 9.90 38.67 -59.46
CA VAL A 113 9.99 39.89 -60.29
C VAL A 113 10.84 40.96 -59.60
N GLU A 114 12.03 41.24 -60.13
CA GLU A 114 12.78 42.47 -59.81
C GLU A 114 12.22 43.67 -60.60
N GLU A 115 12.45 44.87 -60.07
CA GLU A 115 11.98 46.19 -60.57
C GLU A 115 10.44 46.35 -60.48
N ASP A 116 9.87 47.45 -59.98
CA ASP A 116 10.35 48.83 -60.02
C ASP A 116 9.86 49.64 -58.78
N LYS A 117 10.45 50.82 -58.52
CA LYS A 117 10.11 51.70 -57.38
C LYS A 117 9.38 52.98 -57.82
N GLN A 118 8.07 53.10 -57.58
CA GLN A 118 7.44 54.35 -57.09
C GLN A 118 5.94 54.23 -56.78
N GLU A 119 5.53 54.93 -55.72
CA GLU A 119 4.15 55.34 -55.36
C GLU A 119 3.12 54.20 -55.12
N ASP A 120 2.30 54.22 -54.08
CA ASP A 120 1.70 55.36 -53.37
C ASP A 120 1.74 55.13 -51.84
N VAL A 121 2.36 56.06 -51.09
CA VAL A 121 2.36 56.02 -49.61
C VAL A 121 1.12 56.75 -49.10
N ARG A 122 0.09 55.99 -48.77
CA ARG A 122 -1.05 56.48 -47.98
C ARG A 122 -1.25 55.64 -46.72
N ASP A 123 -0.57 56.09 -45.67
CA ASP A 123 -1.08 56.13 -44.29
C ASP A 123 -1.68 54.82 -43.72
N ASP A 124 -0.88 53.75 -43.71
CA ASP A 124 -1.07 52.63 -42.78
C ASP A 124 -0.25 52.95 -41.50
N GLN A 125 -0.87 53.62 -40.51
CA GLN A 125 -0.40 53.49 -39.12
C GLN A 125 -0.37 52.00 -38.75
N PRO A 126 0.56 51.53 -37.87
CA PRO A 126 0.52 50.17 -37.37
C PRO A 126 -0.75 50.03 -36.50
N MET A 127 -1.84 49.58 -37.11
CA MET A 127 -3.11 49.43 -36.43
C MET A 127 -3.07 48.14 -35.61
N GLU A 128 -3.04 48.29 -34.29
CA GLU A 128 -3.37 47.21 -33.35
C GLU A 128 -4.79 46.72 -33.65
N ILE A 129 -4.88 45.68 -34.46
CA ILE A 129 -6.01 44.75 -34.48
C ILE A 129 -5.73 43.79 -33.33
N ASP A 130 -6.70 43.61 -32.44
CA ASP A 130 -6.55 42.65 -31.35
C ASP A 130 -6.36 41.22 -31.87
N GLU A 131 -5.66 40.42 -31.07
CA GLU A 131 -5.21 39.09 -31.48
C GLU A 131 -6.40 38.15 -31.77
N GLU A 132 -7.52 38.30 -31.04
CA GLU A 132 -8.75 37.52 -31.24
C GLU A 132 -9.46 37.87 -32.56
N THR A 133 -9.54 39.16 -32.93
CA THR A 133 -10.09 39.62 -34.21
C THR A 133 -9.27 39.12 -35.40
N ASN A 134 -7.94 39.14 -35.28
CA ASN A 134 -7.04 38.65 -36.34
C ASN A 134 -7.16 37.12 -36.52
N GLU A 135 -7.24 36.37 -35.42
CA GLU A 135 -7.48 34.92 -35.39
C GLU A 135 -8.87 34.55 -35.97
N ALA A 136 -9.93 35.30 -35.62
CA ALA A 136 -11.26 35.09 -36.18
C ALA A 136 -11.28 35.30 -37.70
N ALA A 137 -10.63 36.37 -38.19
CA ALA A 137 -10.51 36.63 -39.62
C ALA A 137 -9.65 35.59 -40.35
N LEU A 138 -8.60 35.07 -39.72
CA LEU A 138 -7.79 33.97 -40.24
C LEU A 138 -8.64 32.70 -40.42
N ARG A 139 -9.44 32.31 -39.43
CA ARG A 139 -10.34 31.15 -39.54
C ARG A 139 -11.35 31.30 -40.68
N ILE A 140 -11.91 32.50 -40.87
CA ILE A 140 -12.80 32.82 -42.00
C ILE A 140 -12.04 32.68 -43.33
N ALA A 141 -10.83 33.26 -43.45
CA ALA A 141 -10.00 33.15 -44.65
C ALA A 141 -9.70 31.69 -45.02
N LEU A 142 -9.31 30.89 -44.03
CA LEU A 142 -8.95 29.48 -44.23
C LEU A 142 -10.16 28.60 -44.57
N HIS A 143 -11.34 28.91 -44.01
CA HIS A 143 -12.58 28.23 -44.40
C HIS A 143 -12.96 28.54 -45.85
N ILE A 144 -12.86 29.81 -46.26
CA ILE A 144 -13.13 30.25 -47.63
C ILE A 144 -12.15 29.59 -48.62
N LEU A 145 -10.84 29.66 -48.38
CA LEU A 145 -9.82 29.04 -49.24
C LEU A 145 -10.06 27.53 -49.39
N ARG A 146 -10.39 26.82 -48.31
CA ARG A 146 -10.74 25.39 -48.36
C ARG A 146 -12.03 25.11 -49.12
N SER A 147 -13.07 25.93 -48.96
CA SER A 147 -14.31 25.80 -49.77
C SER A 147 -14.13 26.11 -51.25
N MET A 148 -13.07 26.85 -51.60
CA MET A 148 -12.66 27.15 -52.97
C MET A 148 -11.71 26.09 -53.56
N ASN A 149 -11.41 24.99 -52.85
CA ASN A 149 -10.38 23.99 -53.21
C ASN A 149 -8.93 24.55 -53.31
N GLU A 150 -8.67 25.73 -52.74
CA GLU A 150 -7.37 26.41 -52.75
C GLU A 150 -6.48 25.98 -51.56
N ASP A 151 -6.30 24.66 -51.39
CA ASP A 151 -5.61 24.07 -50.24
C ASP A 151 -4.13 24.50 -50.12
N GLU A 152 -3.43 24.77 -51.23
CA GLU A 152 -2.04 25.28 -51.17
C GLU A 152 -1.98 26.70 -50.59
N HIS A 153 -2.94 27.55 -50.95
CA HIS A 153 -3.05 28.90 -50.39
C HIS A 153 -3.53 28.87 -48.93
N ALA A 154 -4.47 27.99 -48.59
CA ALA A 154 -4.87 27.74 -47.19
C ALA A 154 -3.68 27.27 -46.34
N HIS A 155 -2.88 26.33 -46.83
CA HIS A 155 -1.68 25.85 -46.14
C HIS A 155 -0.56 26.90 -46.08
N THR A 156 -0.37 27.70 -47.13
CA THR A 156 0.60 28.81 -47.12
C THR A 156 0.20 29.84 -46.06
N LEU A 157 -1.08 30.19 -45.97
CA LEU A 157 -1.59 31.13 -44.97
C LEU A 157 -1.48 30.55 -43.55
N GLU A 158 -1.92 29.31 -43.29
CA GLU A 158 -1.73 28.63 -41.99
C GLU A 158 -0.25 28.59 -41.58
N ARG A 159 0.66 28.19 -42.48
CA ARG A 159 2.10 28.09 -42.22
C ARG A 159 2.71 29.44 -41.88
N SER A 160 2.30 30.50 -42.57
CA SER A 160 2.80 31.85 -42.35
C SER A 160 2.36 32.48 -41.03
N HIS A 161 1.17 32.11 -40.54
CA HIS A 161 0.55 32.76 -39.39
C HIS A 161 0.84 32.01 -38.08
N TYR A 162 0.85 30.68 -38.12
CA TYR A 162 1.16 29.86 -36.94
C TYR A 162 2.61 29.33 -36.89
N GLY A 163 3.36 29.41 -37.99
CA GLY A 163 4.71 28.87 -38.09
C GLY A 163 4.77 27.34 -38.32
N GLU A 164 5.96 26.86 -38.65
CA GLU A 164 6.17 25.50 -39.16
C GLU A 164 6.06 24.44 -38.06
N ILE A 165 6.56 24.77 -36.86
CA ILE A 165 6.49 23.90 -35.67
C ILE A 165 5.03 23.64 -35.30
N PHE A 166 4.15 24.66 -35.31
CA PHE A 166 2.73 24.49 -35.01
C PHE A 166 2.01 23.62 -36.06
N MET A 167 2.34 23.83 -37.34
CA MET A 167 1.76 23.02 -38.42
C MET A 167 2.18 21.55 -38.35
N TYR A 168 3.42 21.28 -37.95
CA TYR A 168 3.88 19.92 -37.68
C TYR A 168 3.25 19.35 -36.39
N GLN A 169 3.14 20.14 -35.31
CA GLN A 169 2.44 19.75 -34.08
C GLN A 169 0.99 19.32 -34.34
N LYS A 170 0.24 20.04 -35.17
CA LYS A 170 -1.15 19.70 -35.55
C LYS A 170 -1.22 18.33 -36.25
N LYS A 171 -0.28 18.02 -37.14
CA LYS A 171 -0.15 16.69 -37.78
C LYS A 171 0.21 15.61 -36.76
N LEU A 172 1.23 15.85 -35.94
CA LEU A 172 1.72 14.93 -34.91
C LEU A 172 0.64 14.62 -33.85
N ARG A 173 -0.11 15.62 -33.40
CA ARG A 173 -1.28 15.46 -32.52
C ARG A 173 -2.35 14.59 -33.17
N SER A 174 -2.71 14.84 -34.43
CA SER A 174 -3.68 14.02 -35.15
C SER A 174 -3.24 12.54 -35.23
N PHE A 175 -1.97 12.29 -35.58
CA PHE A 175 -1.39 10.94 -35.64
C PHE A 175 -1.33 10.25 -34.27
N LEU A 176 -0.87 10.95 -33.22
CA LEU A 176 -0.83 10.39 -31.87
C LEU A 176 -2.23 10.18 -31.29
N LYS A 177 -3.21 11.00 -31.67
CA LYS A 177 -4.61 10.80 -31.27
C LYS A 177 -5.16 9.51 -31.87
N SER A 178 -5.05 9.32 -33.19
CA SER A 178 -5.53 8.09 -33.84
C SER A 178 -4.78 6.84 -33.36
N LYS A 179 -3.46 6.92 -33.14
CA LYS A 179 -2.64 5.81 -32.60
C LYS A 179 -3.02 5.41 -31.17
N ASN A 180 -3.50 6.34 -30.33
CA ASN A 180 -3.73 6.11 -28.89
C ASN A 180 -5.20 6.19 -28.42
N GLU A 181 -6.15 6.45 -29.32
CA GLU A 181 -7.59 6.50 -28.98
C GLU A 181 -8.14 5.13 -28.54
N PHE A 182 -7.50 4.05 -28.99
CA PHE A 182 -7.92 2.66 -28.79
C PHE A 182 -6.81 1.81 -28.16
N ILE A 183 -7.20 0.77 -27.40
CA ILE A 183 -6.25 -0.21 -26.85
C ILE A 183 -6.04 -1.31 -27.91
N SER A 184 -4.97 -1.19 -28.69
CA SER A 184 -4.64 -2.09 -29.81
C SER A 184 -4.29 -3.51 -29.35
N GLU A 185 -3.43 -3.65 -28.33
CA GLU A 185 -2.90 -4.95 -27.85
C GLU A 185 -3.95 -5.92 -27.27
N VAL A 186 -5.22 -5.51 -27.17
CA VAL A 186 -6.28 -6.24 -26.44
C VAL A 186 -7.58 -6.36 -27.28
N SER A 187 -7.56 -5.90 -28.53
CA SER A 187 -8.78 -5.72 -29.35
C SER A 187 -9.21 -6.98 -30.10
N THR A 188 -9.91 -7.90 -29.41
CA THR A 188 -10.56 -9.07 -30.06
C THR A 188 -12.03 -8.83 -30.48
N GLN A 189 -12.56 -7.61 -30.35
CA GLN A 189 -13.92 -7.23 -30.76
C GLN A 189 -13.96 -6.63 -32.18
N GLN A 190 -15.11 -6.71 -32.87
CA GLN A 190 -15.33 -6.10 -34.20
C GLN A 190 -15.17 -4.58 -34.19
N TRP A 191 -15.35 -3.94 -33.03
CA TRP A 191 -15.01 -2.53 -32.80
C TRP A 191 -14.00 -2.41 -31.66
N PRO A 192 -12.92 -1.62 -31.82
CA PRO A 192 -11.97 -1.37 -30.75
C PRO A 192 -12.62 -0.51 -29.66
N VAL A 193 -12.38 -0.87 -28.39
CA VAL A 193 -12.98 -0.13 -27.25
C VAL A 193 -12.18 1.15 -27.00
N PRO A 194 -12.80 2.35 -26.99
CA PRO A 194 -12.09 3.60 -26.74
C PRO A 194 -11.40 3.57 -25.37
N LEU A 195 -10.12 3.96 -25.33
CA LEU A 195 -9.31 4.01 -24.11
C LEU A 195 -10.03 4.80 -23.01
N LYS A 196 -10.63 5.95 -23.36
CA LYS A 196 -11.40 6.80 -22.44
C LYS A 196 -12.53 6.09 -21.70
N LYS A 197 -13.21 5.12 -22.34
CA LYS A 197 -14.37 4.41 -21.75
C LYS A 197 -13.95 3.44 -20.64
N THR A 198 -12.78 2.81 -20.79
CA THR A 198 -12.30 1.76 -19.87
C THR A 198 -11.14 2.20 -18.97
N TYR A 199 -10.45 3.29 -19.31
CA TYR A 199 -9.34 3.81 -18.53
C TYR A 199 -9.77 4.13 -17.09
N THR A 200 -9.05 3.55 -16.14
CA THR A 200 -9.18 3.81 -14.71
C THR A 200 -7.85 4.38 -14.25
N LYS A 201 -7.84 5.61 -13.72
CA LYS A 201 -6.63 6.35 -13.37
C LYS A 201 -5.76 5.52 -12.41
N LEU A 202 -4.54 5.20 -12.81
CA LEU A 202 -3.62 4.37 -12.03
C LEU A 202 -3.00 5.14 -10.86
N TYR A 203 -2.58 4.41 -9.82
CA TYR A 203 -1.90 4.99 -8.67
C TYR A 203 -0.38 5.00 -8.93
N LEU A 204 0.16 6.18 -9.24
CA LEU A 204 1.57 6.45 -9.48
C LEU A 204 2.17 7.16 -8.26
N ILE A 205 3.36 6.73 -7.83
CA ILE A 205 4.07 7.27 -6.67
C ILE A 205 5.52 7.63 -7.02
N GLU A 206 6.16 8.46 -6.21
CA GLU A 206 7.61 8.61 -6.21
C GLU A 206 8.25 7.28 -5.77
N GLY A 207 9.17 6.75 -6.60
CA GLY A 207 9.82 5.47 -6.37
C GLY A 207 11.05 5.63 -5.49
N SER A 208 11.19 4.80 -4.46
CA SER A 208 12.39 4.79 -3.62
C SER A 208 13.64 4.40 -4.41
N SER A 209 14.77 5.00 -4.03
CA SER A 209 16.11 4.78 -4.60
C SER A 209 16.80 3.50 -4.11
N GLY A 210 16.07 2.63 -3.41
CA GLY A 210 16.60 1.37 -2.87
C GLY A 210 16.92 0.33 -3.94
N GLU A 211 17.42 -0.81 -3.49
CA GLU A 211 17.85 -1.90 -4.37
C GLU A 211 16.75 -2.38 -5.35
N VAL A 212 17.22 -2.88 -6.49
CA VAL A 212 16.41 -3.45 -7.55
C VAL A 212 15.68 -4.67 -7.01
N ASN A 213 14.34 -4.62 -6.94
CA ASN A 213 13.58 -5.80 -6.52
C ASN A 213 13.70 -6.90 -7.59
N LYS A 214 14.34 -8.01 -7.21
CA LYS A 214 14.57 -9.19 -8.06
C LYS A 214 13.50 -10.27 -7.90
N GLU A 215 12.55 -10.09 -6.98
CA GLU A 215 11.41 -11.01 -6.78
C GLU A 215 10.54 -11.15 -8.03
N HIS A 216 9.88 -12.30 -8.16
CA HIS A 216 8.91 -12.54 -9.22
C HIS A 216 7.60 -11.78 -8.99
N GLU A 217 6.84 -11.55 -10.07
CA GLU A 217 5.71 -10.62 -10.07
C GLU A 217 4.61 -11.00 -9.09
N VAL A 218 4.35 -12.30 -8.91
CA VAL A 218 3.30 -12.77 -8.01
C VAL A 218 3.61 -12.40 -6.55
N ARG A 219 4.87 -12.57 -6.10
CA ARG A 219 5.32 -12.12 -4.78
C ARG A 219 5.27 -10.59 -4.66
N GLN A 220 5.60 -9.87 -5.74
CA GLN A 220 5.47 -8.41 -5.79
C GLN A 220 4.00 -7.95 -5.71
N ILE A 221 3.04 -8.66 -6.32
CA ILE A 221 1.60 -8.38 -6.24
C ILE A 221 1.12 -8.59 -4.80
N GLU A 222 1.44 -9.73 -4.19
CA GLU A 222 1.08 -10.09 -2.82
C GLU A 222 1.65 -9.05 -1.83
N THR A 223 2.91 -8.64 -2.02
CA THR A 223 3.59 -7.61 -1.21
C THR A 223 3.02 -6.21 -1.44
N ALA A 224 2.81 -5.78 -2.69
CA ALA A 224 2.27 -4.46 -3.02
C ALA A 224 0.81 -4.32 -2.58
N PHE A 225 0.02 -5.40 -2.69
CA PHE A 225 -1.32 -5.46 -2.12
C PHE A 225 -1.29 -5.30 -0.60
N ASN A 226 -0.25 -5.80 0.09
CA ASN A 226 -0.11 -5.74 1.54
C ASN A 226 0.41 -4.39 2.10
N ARG A 227 1.27 -3.67 1.37
CA ARG A 227 1.76 -2.32 1.73
C ARG A 227 0.66 -1.26 1.90
N ARG A 228 0.99 -0.12 2.53
CA ARG A 228 0.08 1.02 2.76
C ARG A 228 0.58 2.32 2.14
N LYS A 229 -0.37 3.16 1.74
CA LYS A 229 -0.16 4.48 1.11
C LYS A 229 0.44 5.57 2.01
N SER A 230 0.55 5.35 3.31
CA SER A 230 0.76 6.41 4.31
C SER A 230 2.13 7.11 4.29
N SER A 231 3.07 6.61 3.49
CA SER A 231 4.41 7.18 3.28
C SER A 231 4.69 7.54 1.82
N GLU A 232 3.72 7.32 0.92
CA GLU A 232 3.97 7.37 -0.52
C GLU A 232 3.56 8.71 -1.11
N THR A 233 4.54 9.50 -1.58
CA THR A 233 4.27 10.72 -2.35
C THR A 233 3.57 10.35 -3.65
N GLN A 234 2.26 10.59 -3.72
CA GLN A 234 1.50 10.36 -4.96
C GLN A 234 1.90 11.41 -6.01
N ILE A 235 2.30 10.94 -7.18
CA ILE A 235 2.59 11.78 -8.34
C ILE A 235 1.45 11.61 -9.34
N LYS A 236 0.95 12.71 -9.91
CA LYS A 236 0.03 12.63 -11.05
C LYS A 236 0.84 12.49 -12.34
N CYS A 237 0.32 11.72 -13.30
CA CYS A 237 0.95 11.56 -14.62
C CYS A 237 1.21 12.92 -15.32
N GLU A 238 0.25 13.85 -15.22
CA GLU A 238 0.36 15.23 -15.74
C GLU A 238 1.47 16.07 -15.10
N ASP A 239 1.98 15.68 -13.93
CA ASP A 239 2.99 16.38 -13.15
C ASP A 239 4.33 15.62 -13.10
N ILE A 240 4.52 14.58 -13.92
CA ILE A 240 5.64 13.63 -13.80
C ILE A 240 7.04 14.26 -13.96
N PHE A 241 7.15 15.34 -14.75
CA PHE A 241 8.36 16.15 -14.93
C PHE A 241 8.44 17.39 -14.03
N LYS A 242 7.42 17.69 -13.22
CA LYS A 242 7.42 18.86 -12.33
C LYS A 242 8.11 18.54 -11.00
N PRO A 243 8.97 19.43 -10.46
CA PRO A 243 9.55 19.23 -9.14
C PRO A 243 8.44 19.15 -8.07
N LEU A 244 8.67 18.32 -7.05
CA LEU A 244 7.76 18.28 -5.89
C LEU A 244 7.92 19.59 -5.07
N PRO A 245 6.93 19.97 -4.23
CA PRO A 245 7.00 21.18 -3.42
C PRO A 245 8.28 21.27 -2.57
N ASN A 246 8.80 20.12 -2.16
CA ASN A 246 9.97 19.94 -1.31
C ASN A 246 11.31 19.92 -2.09
N GLN A 247 11.28 19.97 -3.43
CA GLN A 247 12.42 19.78 -4.34
C GLN A 247 12.61 20.99 -5.27
N GLN A 248 12.46 22.21 -4.76
CA GLN A 248 12.66 23.43 -5.56
C GLN A 248 14.13 23.53 -6.02
N GLY A 249 14.34 23.76 -7.33
CA GLY A 249 15.65 24.09 -7.91
C GLY A 249 16.38 22.98 -8.69
N LYS A 250 15.92 21.72 -8.69
CA LYS A 250 16.46 20.68 -9.59
C LYS A 250 15.55 20.44 -10.81
N PRO A 251 16.04 20.64 -12.05
CA PRO A 251 15.30 20.23 -13.24
C PRO A 251 15.24 18.71 -13.33
N ILE A 252 14.18 18.19 -13.95
CA ILE A 252 13.94 16.74 -14.10
C ILE A 252 13.95 16.44 -15.59
N ARG A 253 15.03 15.84 -16.07
CA ARG A 253 15.20 15.46 -17.47
C ARG A 253 14.70 14.05 -17.71
N THR A 254 15.23 13.09 -16.96
CA THR A 254 14.95 11.65 -17.13
C THR A 254 14.07 11.10 -16.00
N VAL A 255 12.90 10.59 -16.37
CA VAL A 255 12.01 9.82 -15.48
C VAL A 255 12.06 8.34 -15.86
N LEU A 256 12.33 7.47 -14.88
CA LEU A 256 12.20 6.01 -15.01
C LEU A 256 10.99 5.51 -14.20
N THR A 257 9.98 4.98 -14.88
CA THR A 257 8.77 4.42 -14.27
C THR A 257 8.86 2.89 -14.21
N LYS A 258 8.98 2.35 -12.99
CA LYS A 258 8.98 0.90 -12.74
C LYS A 258 7.57 0.38 -12.42
N GLY A 259 7.32 -0.89 -12.75
CA GLY A 259 6.06 -1.56 -12.46
C GLY A 259 6.06 -3.00 -12.98
N ILE A 260 5.38 -3.92 -12.29
CA ILE A 260 5.18 -5.30 -12.76
C ILE A 260 4.50 -5.35 -14.15
N ALA A 261 4.54 -6.49 -14.83
CA ALA A 261 3.83 -6.67 -16.10
C ALA A 261 2.31 -6.53 -15.88
N GLY A 262 1.60 -6.18 -16.95
CA GLY A 262 0.14 -5.94 -16.91
C GLY A 262 -0.33 -4.76 -16.07
N ILE A 263 0.53 -4.08 -15.30
CA ILE A 263 0.15 -3.02 -14.34
C ILE A 263 -0.38 -1.74 -14.99
N GLY A 264 -0.22 -1.62 -16.33
CA GLY A 264 -0.64 -0.46 -17.12
C GLY A 264 0.45 0.59 -17.37
N LYS A 265 1.73 0.18 -17.50
CA LYS A 265 2.85 1.07 -17.91
C LYS A 265 2.56 1.71 -19.28
N THR A 266 2.50 0.89 -20.33
CA THR A 266 2.15 1.29 -21.70
C THR A 266 0.81 2.02 -21.78
N VAL A 267 -0.22 1.56 -21.05
CA VAL A 267 -1.53 2.24 -20.99
C VAL A 267 -1.44 3.64 -20.36
N SER A 268 -0.52 3.88 -19.42
CA SER A 268 -0.27 5.22 -18.86
C SER A 268 0.41 6.15 -19.88
N VAL A 269 1.36 5.60 -20.64
CA VAL A 269 2.05 6.27 -21.75
C VAL A 269 1.06 6.64 -22.87
N GLN A 270 0.25 5.68 -23.34
CA GLN A 270 -0.81 5.90 -24.32
C GLN A 270 -1.80 6.98 -23.84
N LYS A 271 -2.21 6.93 -22.57
CA LYS A 271 -3.14 7.93 -22.01
C LYS A 271 -2.52 9.33 -21.94
N PHE A 272 -1.24 9.46 -21.60
CA PHE A 272 -0.52 10.73 -21.60
C PHE A 272 -0.40 11.30 -23.02
N MET A 273 -0.02 10.48 -24.01
CA MET A 273 0.04 10.89 -25.40
C MET A 273 -1.33 11.31 -25.94
N LEU A 274 -2.40 10.59 -25.57
CA LEU A 274 -3.77 10.97 -25.91
C LEU A 274 -4.15 12.31 -25.28
N ASP A 275 -3.89 12.53 -23.98
CA ASP A 275 -4.22 13.82 -23.33
C ASP A 275 -3.39 15.00 -23.88
N TRP A 276 -2.13 14.78 -24.26
CA TRP A 276 -1.31 15.77 -24.97
C TRP A 276 -1.87 16.08 -26.38
N SER A 277 -2.28 15.04 -27.11
CA SER A 277 -2.88 15.17 -28.45
C SER A 277 -4.26 15.83 -28.47
N GLU A 278 -4.97 15.79 -27.34
CA GLU A 278 -6.26 16.46 -27.12
C GLU A 278 -6.12 17.79 -26.37
N GLU A 279 -4.89 18.30 -26.25
CA GLU A 279 -4.56 19.63 -25.73
C GLU A 279 -4.97 19.85 -24.25
N LYS A 280 -5.12 18.77 -23.49
CA LYS A 280 -5.62 18.81 -22.09
C LYS A 280 -4.54 19.10 -21.06
N THR A 281 -3.35 18.52 -21.22
CA THR A 281 -2.24 18.62 -20.27
C THR A 281 -0.90 18.69 -21.00
N ASN A 282 0.15 19.11 -20.28
CA ASN A 282 1.55 19.05 -20.73
C ASN A 282 1.84 19.79 -22.04
N GLN A 283 1.12 20.88 -22.31
CA GLN A 283 1.28 21.72 -23.49
C GLN A 283 2.57 22.57 -23.47
N ASP A 284 3.31 22.52 -22.37
CA ASP A 284 4.70 23.01 -22.30
C ASP A 284 5.66 22.19 -23.18
N ILE A 285 5.32 20.92 -23.47
CA ILE A 285 6.07 20.04 -24.37
C ILE A 285 5.64 20.35 -25.81
N GLN A 286 6.59 20.78 -26.63
CA GLN A 286 6.36 21.15 -28.02
C GLN A 286 6.34 19.94 -28.96
N LEU A 287 7.25 18.98 -28.79
CA LEU A 287 7.33 17.79 -29.64
C LEU A 287 7.35 16.52 -28.78
N LEU A 288 6.61 15.49 -29.19
CA LEU A 288 6.50 14.22 -28.47
C LEU A 288 6.76 13.06 -29.43
N PHE A 289 7.82 12.29 -29.18
CA PHE A 289 8.16 11.09 -29.93
C PHE A 289 8.03 9.85 -29.04
N SER A 290 7.42 8.80 -29.58
CA SER A 290 7.31 7.50 -28.92
C SER A 290 8.25 6.51 -29.60
N LEU A 291 9.13 5.87 -28.83
CA LEU A 291 10.18 4.97 -29.28
C LEU A 291 10.18 3.69 -28.42
N PRO A 292 9.24 2.75 -28.62
CA PRO A 292 9.21 1.51 -27.87
C PRO A 292 10.47 0.67 -28.11
N PHE A 293 11.08 0.13 -27.05
CA PHE A 293 12.27 -0.72 -27.19
C PHE A 293 12.03 -1.96 -28.06
N ARG A 294 10.79 -2.46 -28.07
CA ARG A 294 10.32 -3.54 -28.95
C ARG A 294 10.51 -3.22 -30.45
N GLU A 295 10.26 -1.97 -30.85
CA GLU A 295 10.46 -1.49 -32.23
C GLU A 295 11.96 -1.31 -32.52
N LEU A 296 12.71 -0.72 -31.58
CA LEU A 296 14.15 -0.48 -31.71
C LEU A 296 15.00 -1.76 -31.83
N ASN A 297 14.52 -2.87 -31.26
CA ASN A 297 15.17 -4.19 -31.40
C ASN A 297 15.23 -4.70 -32.85
N LEU A 298 14.34 -4.23 -33.74
CA LEU A 298 14.31 -4.66 -35.15
C LEU A 298 15.50 -4.11 -35.95
N ILE A 299 15.95 -2.89 -35.61
CA ILE A 299 17.08 -2.18 -36.24
C ILE A 299 18.38 -2.29 -35.44
N LYS A 300 18.47 -3.22 -34.48
CA LYS A 300 19.63 -3.39 -33.58
C LYS A 300 20.98 -3.56 -34.27
N HIS A 301 20.99 -4.02 -35.52
CA HIS A 301 22.18 -4.27 -36.33
C HIS A 301 22.45 -3.18 -37.38
N GLU A 302 21.58 -2.18 -37.47
CA GLU A 302 21.72 -1.06 -38.40
C GLU A 302 22.45 0.12 -37.77
N ARG A 303 23.05 0.96 -38.62
CA ARG A 303 23.64 2.25 -38.23
C ARG A 303 22.79 3.37 -38.82
N ARG A 304 22.31 4.27 -37.96
CA ARG A 304 21.40 5.37 -38.29
C ARG A 304 21.74 6.59 -37.43
N SER A 305 21.37 7.76 -37.93
CA SER A 305 21.33 9.00 -37.14
C SER A 305 20.02 9.10 -36.36
N LEU A 306 19.97 10.00 -35.37
CA LEU A 306 18.73 10.25 -34.62
C LEU A 306 17.64 10.83 -35.53
N MET A 307 18.01 11.70 -36.48
CA MET A 307 17.03 12.26 -37.42
C MET A 307 16.46 11.19 -38.35
N GLU A 308 17.28 10.28 -38.88
CA GLU A 308 16.79 9.14 -39.68
C GLU A 308 15.85 8.23 -38.90
N LEU A 309 16.16 7.94 -37.63
CA LEU A 309 15.26 7.19 -36.75
C LEU A 309 13.91 7.90 -36.58
N LEU A 310 13.91 9.23 -36.42
CA LEU A 310 12.69 10.01 -36.16
C LEU A 310 11.85 10.25 -37.42
N TYR A 311 12.45 10.32 -38.61
CA TYR A 311 11.71 10.36 -39.88
C TYR A 311 10.88 9.09 -40.09
N ASP A 312 11.38 7.94 -39.65
CA ASP A 312 10.68 6.66 -39.81
C ASP A 312 9.52 6.49 -38.81
N VAL A 313 9.68 6.90 -37.54
CA VAL A 313 8.61 6.76 -36.53
C VAL A 313 7.59 7.92 -36.53
N SER A 314 7.85 9.02 -37.22
CA SER A 314 7.02 10.23 -37.15
C SER A 314 6.63 10.79 -38.52
N PRO A 315 5.43 10.43 -39.03
CA PRO A 315 4.94 10.90 -40.33
C PRO A 315 4.87 12.43 -40.42
N GLY A 316 5.33 13.00 -41.53
CA GLY A 316 5.33 14.44 -41.76
C GLY A 316 6.55 15.19 -41.22
N LEU A 317 7.48 14.53 -40.53
CA LEU A 317 8.69 15.17 -40.00
C LEU A 317 9.70 15.47 -41.11
N LYS A 318 9.88 14.56 -42.07
CA LYS A 318 10.82 14.70 -43.19
C LYS A 318 10.41 15.81 -44.17
N GLU A 319 9.09 16.04 -44.27
CA GLU A 319 8.47 17.10 -45.06
C GLU A 319 8.39 18.45 -44.29
N SER A 320 8.75 18.46 -43.00
CA SER A 320 8.89 19.68 -42.21
C SER A 320 10.31 20.23 -42.37
N LEU A 321 10.49 21.56 -42.38
CA LEU A 321 11.82 22.16 -42.37
C LEU A 321 12.46 22.19 -40.96
N ILE A 322 11.97 21.36 -40.03
CA ILE A 322 12.49 21.28 -38.66
C ILE A 322 13.80 20.50 -38.67
N THR A 323 14.90 21.22 -38.90
CA THR A 323 16.27 20.67 -38.95
C THR A 323 16.96 20.70 -37.58
N GLU A 324 16.63 21.66 -36.71
CA GLU A 324 17.22 21.80 -35.37
C GLU A 324 16.22 21.52 -34.25
N MET A 325 16.30 20.33 -33.64
CA MET A 325 15.48 20.00 -32.46
C MET A 325 15.95 20.67 -31.15
N LYS A 326 17.14 21.29 -31.13
CA LYS A 326 17.74 21.91 -29.93
C LYS A 326 16.98 23.12 -29.41
N THR A 327 16.20 23.79 -30.25
CA THR A 327 15.38 24.95 -29.88
C THR A 327 13.99 24.57 -29.36
N CYS A 328 13.63 23.28 -29.41
CA CYS A 328 12.31 22.78 -29.06
C CYS A 328 12.33 22.04 -27.71
N LYS A 329 11.28 22.20 -26.89
CA LYS A 329 11.06 21.31 -25.75
C LYS A 329 10.52 19.96 -26.22
N VAL A 330 11.41 18.99 -26.38
CA VAL A 330 11.11 17.63 -26.86
C VAL A 330 10.94 16.66 -25.69
N LEU A 331 9.95 15.76 -25.79
CA LEU A 331 9.82 14.55 -24.97
C LEU A 331 10.02 13.30 -25.83
N PHE A 332 10.93 12.43 -25.43
CA PHE A 332 10.99 11.05 -25.92
C PHE A 332 10.40 10.09 -24.88
N VAL A 333 9.49 9.23 -25.31
CA VAL A 333 8.92 8.16 -24.49
C VAL A 333 9.48 6.82 -24.94
N LEU A 334 10.32 6.22 -24.09
CA LEU A 334 11.00 4.95 -24.30
C LEU A 334 10.28 3.84 -23.52
N ASP A 335 9.25 3.26 -24.13
CA ASP A 335 8.39 2.27 -23.48
C ASP A 335 9.00 0.85 -23.56
N GLY A 336 8.96 0.11 -22.44
CA GLY A 336 9.31 -1.32 -22.40
C GLY A 336 10.80 -1.66 -22.35
N LEU A 337 11.60 -0.98 -21.50
CA LEU A 337 13.04 -1.28 -21.34
C LEU A 337 13.33 -2.76 -20.97
N ASP A 338 12.41 -3.44 -20.28
CA ASP A 338 12.50 -4.89 -19.99
C ASP A 338 12.40 -5.80 -21.22
N GLU A 339 12.05 -5.25 -22.38
CA GLU A 339 12.03 -5.93 -23.67
C GLU A 339 13.26 -5.58 -24.53
N CYS A 340 14.14 -4.69 -24.05
CA CYS A 340 15.33 -4.26 -24.78
C CYS A 340 16.35 -5.40 -24.94
N ARG A 341 16.77 -5.67 -26.17
CA ARG A 341 17.83 -6.62 -26.53
C ARG A 341 19.13 -5.93 -26.97
N LEU A 342 19.23 -4.61 -26.77
CA LEU A 342 20.44 -3.82 -27.04
C LEU A 342 21.38 -3.86 -25.80
N PRO A 343 22.71 -3.83 -25.95
CA PRO A 343 23.65 -3.91 -24.83
C PRO A 343 23.53 -2.79 -23.79
N LEU A 344 23.12 -1.60 -24.22
CA LEU A 344 23.11 -0.33 -23.51
C LEU A 344 24.44 -0.02 -22.81
N ASP A 345 25.55 -0.08 -23.55
CA ASP A 345 26.89 0.11 -22.96
C ASP A 345 27.24 1.58 -22.70
N PHE A 346 26.81 2.07 -21.53
CA PHE A 346 27.14 3.40 -20.99
C PHE A 346 28.64 3.63 -20.65
N LYS A 347 29.54 2.68 -20.91
CA LYS A 347 30.99 2.80 -20.66
C LYS A 347 31.85 2.63 -21.91
N GLY A 348 31.51 1.69 -22.78
CA GLY A 348 32.25 1.36 -24.00
C GLY A 348 31.82 2.15 -25.24
N ASN A 349 30.57 2.61 -25.31
CA ASN A 349 30.06 3.35 -26.48
C ASN A 349 30.72 4.73 -26.64
N GLU A 350 30.99 5.11 -27.89
CA GLU A 350 31.56 6.41 -28.22
C GLU A 350 30.59 7.56 -27.93
N ARG A 351 31.14 8.75 -27.67
CA ARG A 351 30.35 9.94 -27.32
C ARG A 351 29.79 10.62 -28.57
N CYS A 352 28.50 10.45 -28.82
CA CYS A 352 27.77 11.11 -29.91
C CYS A 352 27.01 12.35 -29.39
N CYS A 353 27.21 13.50 -30.04
CA CYS A 353 26.57 14.78 -29.71
C CYS A 353 25.80 15.42 -30.89
N ASP A 354 25.85 14.80 -32.07
CA ASP A 354 25.24 15.28 -33.31
C ASP A 354 24.08 14.37 -33.72
N ALA A 355 22.90 14.95 -33.92
CA ALA A 355 21.69 14.21 -34.29
C ALA A 355 21.70 13.70 -35.74
N THR A 356 22.64 14.16 -36.57
CA THR A 356 22.84 13.75 -37.97
C THR A 356 23.93 12.68 -38.14
N GLN A 357 24.72 12.39 -37.09
CA GLN A 357 25.79 11.39 -37.15
C GLN A 357 25.21 9.96 -37.12
N SER A 358 25.58 9.13 -38.12
CA SER A 358 25.16 7.73 -38.18
C SER A 358 26.00 6.82 -37.26
N VAL A 359 25.35 6.32 -36.21
CA VAL A 359 25.92 5.41 -35.21
C VAL A 359 25.00 4.20 -35.00
N SER A 360 25.41 3.20 -34.22
CA SER A 360 24.50 2.10 -33.88
C SER A 360 23.32 2.59 -33.02
N VAL A 361 22.20 1.87 -33.05
CA VAL A 361 21.03 2.20 -32.22
C VAL A 361 21.36 2.17 -30.73
N ASP A 362 22.31 1.33 -30.31
CA ASP A 362 22.81 1.30 -28.92
C ASP A 362 23.55 2.59 -28.53
N GLU A 363 24.45 3.06 -29.40
CA GLU A 363 25.17 4.33 -29.24
C GLU A 363 24.20 5.52 -29.22
N LEU A 364 23.16 5.54 -30.08
CA LEU A 364 22.14 6.58 -30.06
C LEU A 364 21.42 6.65 -28.71
N LEU A 365 20.89 5.52 -28.22
CA LEU A 365 20.10 5.47 -26.99
C LEU A 365 20.93 5.76 -25.74
N THR A 366 22.15 5.20 -25.66
CA THR A 366 23.05 5.45 -24.53
C THR A 366 23.47 6.92 -24.47
N ASN A 367 23.76 7.57 -25.60
CA ASN A 367 24.07 9.01 -25.65
C ASN A 367 22.86 9.91 -25.38
N LEU A 368 21.66 9.53 -25.84
CA LEU A 368 20.41 10.23 -25.54
C LEU A 368 20.09 10.15 -24.03
N ILE A 369 20.15 8.96 -23.43
CA ILE A 369 19.91 8.75 -21.99
C ILE A 369 20.98 9.46 -21.16
N ALA A 370 22.26 9.40 -21.55
CA ALA A 370 23.35 10.08 -20.87
C ALA A 370 23.34 11.62 -21.00
N GLY A 371 22.53 12.19 -21.91
CA GLY A 371 22.45 13.63 -22.14
C GLY A 371 23.57 14.21 -23.00
N ASN A 372 24.33 13.37 -23.73
CA ASN A 372 25.27 13.83 -24.74
C ASN A 372 24.53 14.29 -26.01
N LEU A 373 23.47 13.56 -26.36
CA LEU A 373 22.59 13.85 -27.49
C LEU A 373 21.29 14.45 -26.96
N LEU A 374 20.91 15.63 -27.47
CA LEU A 374 19.77 16.44 -27.02
C LEU A 374 19.72 16.60 -25.49
N PRO A 375 20.64 17.39 -24.88
CA PRO A 375 20.72 17.55 -23.42
C PRO A 375 19.42 18.09 -22.80
N ASP A 376 18.72 19.00 -23.47
CA ASP A 376 17.51 19.64 -22.95
C ASP A 376 16.22 18.82 -23.16
N ALA A 377 16.29 17.68 -23.87
CA ALA A 377 15.14 16.83 -24.11
C ALA A 377 14.72 16.04 -22.86
N ASN A 378 13.42 16.05 -22.56
CA ASN A 378 12.83 15.21 -21.53
C ASN A 378 12.77 13.75 -22.00
N LEU A 379 13.03 12.81 -21.08
CA LEU A 379 12.95 11.38 -21.32
C LEU A 379 11.99 10.73 -20.32
N TRP A 380 11.02 9.96 -20.81
CA TRP A 380 10.20 9.08 -19.98
C TRP A 380 10.43 7.63 -20.38
N ILE A 381 10.99 6.85 -19.48
CA ILE A 381 11.36 5.45 -19.70
C ILE A 381 10.46 4.57 -18.84
N THR A 382 9.87 3.50 -19.38
CA THR A 382 9.08 2.53 -18.61
C THR A 382 9.77 1.16 -18.54
N THR A 383 9.62 0.45 -17.42
CA THR A 383 10.30 -0.85 -17.23
C THR A 383 9.66 -1.74 -16.16
N ARG A 384 9.90 -3.06 -16.20
CA ARG A 384 9.75 -3.97 -15.04
C ARG A 384 10.88 -3.75 -14.03
N HIS A 385 10.58 -3.96 -12.74
CA HIS A 385 11.54 -3.72 -11.65
C HIS A 385 12.91 -4.36 -11.90
N ALA A 386 12.97 -5.60 -12.40
CA ALA A 386 14.21 -6.32 -12.68
C ALA A 386 15.13 -5.64 -13.71
N ALA A 387 14.58 -5.01 -14.75
CA ALA A 387 15.35 -4.36 -15.82
C ALA A 387 15.68 -2.88 -15.51
N ALA A 388 15.15 -2.33 -14.41
CA ALA A 388 15.49 -0.97 -13.97
C ALA A 388 16.99 -0.77 -13.68
N SER A 389 17.76 -1.86 -13.47
CA SER A 389 19.22 -1.81 -13.29
C SER A 389 20.01 -1.58 -14.58
N CYS A 390 19.41 -1.80 -15.76
CA CYS A 390 20.09 -1.65 -17.05
C CYS A 390 20.52 -0.20 -17.33
N ILE A 391 19.85 0.78 -16.70
CA ILE A 391 20.25 2.20 -16.77
C ILE A 391 20.93 2.60 -15.45
N PRO A 392 22.21 3.01 -15.45
CA PRO A 392 22.89 3.48 -14.26
C PRO A 392 22.17 4.65 -13.58
N ARG A 393 21.99 4.57 -12.25
CA ARG A 393 21.19 5.52 -11.45
C ARG A 393 21.59 6.99 -11.66
N LYS A 394 22.85 7.28 -12.00
CA LYS A 394 23.37 8.62 -12.31
C LYS A 394 22.71 9.32 -13.51
N TYR A 395 22.02 8.58 -14.39
CA TYR A 395 21.32 9.12 -15.56
C TYR A 395 19.80 9.27 -15.37
N VAL A 396 19.29 9.02 -14.15
CA VAL A 396 17.85 9.02 -13.85
C VAL A 396 17.59 10.02 -12.72
N ASP A 397 17.02 11.19 -13.05
CA ASP A 397 16.72 12.21 -12.04
C ASP A 397 15.61 11.74 -11.09
N ARG A 398 14.52 11.23 -11.66
CA ARG A 398 13.35 10.77 -10.91
C ARG A 398 13.03 9.31 -11.23
N MET A 399 12.81 8.53 -10.18
CA MET A 399 12.21 7.20 -10.29
C MET A 399 10.75 7.30 -9.83
N THR A 400 9.84 6.62 -10.53
CA THR A 400 8.42 6.53 -10.18
C THR A 400 7.97 5.07 -10.22
N GLU A 401 6.90 4.73 -9.51
CA GLU A 401 6.37 3.37 -9.48
C GLU A 401 4.85 3.35 -9.69
N ILE A 402 4.37 2.51 -10.61
CA ILE A 402 2.94 2.27 -10.79
C ILE A 402 2.54 1.11 -9.87
N ARG A 403 1.68 1.42 -8.88
CA ARG A 403 1.15 0.44 -7.93
C ARG A 403 -0.05 -0.35 -8.45
N GLY A 404 -0.71 0.08 -9.53
CA GLY A 404 -1.93 -0.58 -10.05
C GLY A 404 -3.23 -0.13 -9.39
N PHE A 405 -4.21 -1.03 -9.30
CA PHE A 405 -5.55 -0.74 -8.78
C PHE A 405 -5.69 -1.03 -7.27
N ASN A 406 -6.05 0.01 -6.52
CA ASN A 406 -6.59 -0.13 -5.17
C ASN A 406 -8.06 -0.64 -5.20
N ASN A 407 -8.58 -1.05 -4.05
CA ASN A 407 -9.91 -1.68 -3.94
C ASN A 407 -11.05 -0.90 -4.62
N LEU A 408 -11.05 0.45 -4.55
CA LEU A 408 -12.06 1.28 -5.21
C LEU A 408 -11.85 1.32 -6.73
N GLN A 409 -10.59 1.39 -7.20
CA GLN A 409 -10.25 1.35 -8.63
C GLN A 409 -10.64 0.01 -9.28
N LYS A 410 -10.55 -1.11 -8.55
CA LYS A 410 -11.02 -2.42 -9.02
C LYS A 410 -12.51 -2.37 -9.39
N GLU A 411 -13.34 -1.88 -8.48
CA GLU A 411 -14.79 -1.76 -8.68
C GLU A 411 -15.12 -0.75 -9.79
N GLN A 412 -14.42 0.39 -9.83
CA GLN A 412 -14.55 1.37 -10.92
C GLN A 412 -14.22 0.77 -12.29
N TYR A 413 -13.20 -0.09 -12.39
CA TYR A 413 -12.85 -0.76 -13.65
C TYR A 413 -14.00 -1.67 -14.12
N PHE A 414 -14.51 -2.55 -13.26
CA PHE A 414 -15.60 -3.47 -13.66
C PHE A 414 -16.88 -2.73 -14.03
N ASN A 415 -17.28 -1.71 -13.25
CA ASN A 415 -18.46 -0.88 -13.53
C ASN A 415 -18.32 -0.02 -14.81
N ARG A 416 -17.09 0.25 -15.28
CA ARG A 416 -16.83 0.92 -16.57
C ARG A 416 -16.76 -0.04 -17.74
N LYS A 417 -16.29 -1.27 -17.50
CA LYS A 417 -16.06 -2.29 -18.53
C LYS A 417 -17.31 -3.10 -18.87
N ILE A 418 -18.19 -3.30 -17.89
CA ILE A 418 -19.45 -4.03 -18.00
C ILE A 418 -20.60 -3.02 -17.90
N GLU A 419 -21.37 -2.85 -18.97
CA GLU A 419 -22.44 -1.83 -19.06
C GLU A 419 -23.67 -2.16 -18.20
N ASP A 420 -23.99 -3.45 -18.05
CA ASP A 420 -25.03 -3.93 -17.15
C ASP A 420 -24.54 -3.88 -15.69
N GLU A 421 -25.06 -2.92 -14.92
CA GLU A 421 -24.74 -2.77 -13.49
C GLU A 421 -25.02 -4.04 -12.66
N THR A 422 -26.04 -4.82 -13.01
CA THR A 422 -26.40 -6.02 -12.26
C THR A 422 -25.38 -7.14 -12.51
N LEU A 423 -24.94 -7.28 -13.77
CA LEU A 423 -23.85 -8.17 -14.15
C LEU A 423 -22.52 -7.71 -13.52
N ALA A 424 -22.22 -6.41 -13.55
CA ALA A 424 -21.03 -5.84 -12.93
C ALA A 424 -20.98 -6.12 -11.41
N LYS A 425 -22.09 -5.89 -10.70
CA LYS A 425 -22.23 -6.19 -9.26
C LYS A 425 -22.03 -7.68 -8.97
N ARG A 426 -22.56 -8.57 -9.82
CA ARG A 426 -22.37 -10.04 -9.71
C ARG A 426 -20.93 -10.46 -9.97
N VAL A 427 -20.25 -9.89 -10.96
CA VAL A 427 -18.82 -10.14 -11.22
C VAL A 427 -17.97 -9.65 -10.04
N ILE A 428 -18.19 -8.44 -9.54
CA ILE A 428 -17.49 -7.89 -8.37
C ILE A 428 -17.72 -8.78 -7.13
N ALA A 429 -18.92 -9.31 -6.92
CA ALA A 429 -19.21 -10.22 -5.80
C ALA A 429 -18.41 -11.54 -5.90
N ASN A 430 -18.35 -12.16 -7.08
CA ASN A 430 -17.56 -13.38 -7.30
C ASN A 430 -16.05 -13.14 -7.16
N ILE A 431 -15.54 -11.99 -7.63
CA ILE A 431 -14.13 -11.63 -7.42
C ILE A 431 -13.84 -11.37 -5.94
N LYS A 432 -14.79 -10.84 -5.17
CA LYS A 432 -14.65 -10.65 -3.72
C LYS A 432 -14.72 -11.95 -2.91
N SER A 433 -15.45 -12.96 -3.36
CA SER A 433 -15.47 -14.28 -2.69
C SER A 433 -14.20 -15.09 -2.97
N ALA A 434 -13.65 -15.04 -4.19
CA ALA A 434 -12.38 -15.69 -4.53
C ALA A 434 -11.17 -14.82 -4.12
N ARG A 435 -10.68 -14.97 -2.88
CA ARG A 435 -9.68 -14.05 -2.31
C ARG A 435 -8.38 -13.94 -3.12
N SER A 436 -7.82 -15.04 -3.61
CA SER A 436 -6.63 -15.03 -4.48
C SER A 436 -6.87 -14.19 -5.74
N LEU A 437 -8.03 -14.34 -6.38
CA LEU A 437 -8.43 -13.55 -7.54
C LEU A 437 -8.60 -12.06 -7.20
N TYR A 438 -9.18 -11.74 -6.03
CA TYR A 438 -9.26 -10.36 -5.54
C TYR A 438 -7.88 -9.71 -5.40
N ILE A 439 -6.89 -10.44 -4.87
CA ILE A 439 -5.51 -9.95 -4.72
C ILE A 439 -4.90 -9.71 -6.10
N MET A 440 -4.97 -10.69 -7.02
CA MET A 440 -4.44 -10.56 -8.39
C MET A 440 -5.07 -9.41 -9.18
N CYS A 441 -6.36 -9.13 -9.01
CA CYS A 441 -7.04 -7.94 -9.57
C CYS A 441 -6.47 -6.59 -9.08
N HIS A 442 -5.39 -6.57 -8.29
CA HIS A 442 -4.53 -5.40 -8.13
C HIS A 442 -3.87 -4.98 -9.47
N VAL A 443 -3.56 -5.95 -10.33
CA VAL A 443 -3.07 -5.71 -11.69
C VAL A 443 -4.23 -5.59 -12.68
N PRO A 444 -4.33 -4.53 -13.50
CA PRO A 444 -5.41 -4.35 -14.47
C PRO A 444 -5.59 -5.51 -15.45
N VAL A 445 -4.51 -6.23 -15.84
CA VAL A 445 -4.62 -7.39 -16.75
C VAL A 445 -5.45 -8.54 -16.15
N PHE A 446 -5.32 -8.81 -14.85
CA PHE A 446 -6.17 -9.81 -14.18
C PHE A 446 -7.61 -9.33 -14.08
N CYS A 447 -7.86 -8.02 -13.93
CA CYS A 447 -9.22 -7.48 -14.04
C CYS A 447 -9.80 -7.65 -15.44
N TRP A 448 -8.99 -7.48 -16.49
CA TRP A 448 -9.42 -7.68 -17.87
C TRP A 448 -9.79 -9.15 -18.14
N ILE A 449 -8.90 -10.10 -17.83
CA ILE A 449 -9.18 -11.55 -17.91
C ILE A 449 -10.43 -11.89 -17.11
N SER A 450 -10.58 -11.33 -15.90
CA SER A 450 -11.75 -11.56 -15.05
C SER A 450 -13.05 -11.01 -15.62
N SER A 451 -13.01 -9.85 -16.27
CA SER A 451 -14.19 -9.25 -16.92
C SER A 451 -14.69 -10.08 -18.11
N ILE A 452 -13.79 -10.79 -18.79
CA ILE A 452 -14.13 -11.70 -19.88
C ILE A 452 -14.81 -12.95 -19.32
N VAL A 453 -14.08 -13.71 -18.49
CA VAL A 453 -14.53 -15.04 -18.04
C VAL A 453 -15.77 -14.93 -17.16
N LEU A 454 -15.72 -14.13 -16.08
CA LEU A 454 -16.85 -14.02 -15.16
C LEU A 454 -18.02 -13.24 -15.76
N GLY A 455 -17.75 -12.32 -16.71
CA GLY A 455 -18.81 -11.60 -17.43
C GLY A 455 -19.70 -12.55 -18.22
N GLU A 456 -19.10 -13.41 -19.05
CA GLU A 456 -19.85 -14.42 -19.82
C GLU A 456 -20.52 -15.46 -18.90
N MET A 457 -19.79 -16.00 -17.92
CA MET A 457 -20.32 -17.03 -17.02
C MET A 457 -21.46 -16.51 -16.14
N CYS A 458 -21.40 -15.26 -15.67
CA CYS A 458 -22.50 -14.65 -14.94
C CYS A 458 -23.71 -14.37 -15.84
N ALA A 459 -23.50 -13.99 -17.11
CA ALA A 459 -24.59 -13.77 -18.07
C ALA A 459 -25.35 -15.08 -18.39
N LYS A 460 -24.65 -16.22 -18.50
CA LYS A 460 -25.24 -17.55 -18.77
C LYS A 460 -25.83 -18.27 -17.54
N ALA A 461 -25.89 -17.61 -16.38
CA ALA A 461 -26.10 -18.29 -15.09
C ALA A 461 -27.55 -18.75 -14.82
N ALA A 462 -27.97 -19.82 -15.48
CA ALA A 462 -29.04 -20.70 -15.03
C ALA A 462 -28.55 -22.14 -14.70
N GLY A 463 -27.23 -22.41 -14.77
CA GLY A 463 -26.69 -23.74 -14.43
C GLY A 463 -25.16 -23.97 -14.47
N GLY A 464 -24.33 -22.98 -14.81
CA GLY A 464 -22.86 -23.17 -14.89
C GLY A 464 -22.13 -23.05 -13.55
N LYS A 465 -21.20 -23.96 -13.26
CA LYS A 465 -20.26 -23.85 -12.12
C LYS A 465 -19.28 -22.68 -12.36
N MET A 466 -19.06 -21.82 -11.36
CA MET A 466 -18.01 -20.78 -11.41
C MET A 466 -16.62 -21.39 -11.17
N PRO A 467 -15.53 -20.80 -11.70
CA PRO A 467 -14.16 -21.22 -11.39
C PRO A 467 -13.87 -21.02 -9.89
N LYS A 468 -13.35 -22.05 -9.24
CA LYS A 468 -12.88 -22.00 -7.84
C LYS A 468 -11.40 -21.63 -7.74
N THR A 469 -10.60 -22.09 -8.70
CA THR A 469 -9.15 -21.95 -8.71
C THR A 469 -8.68 -21.02 -9.83
N LEU A 470 -7.45 -20.50 -9.72
CA LEU A 470 -6.86 -19.68 -10.77
C LEU A 470 -6.62 -20.51 -12.05
N THR A 471 -6.28 -21.78 -11.90
CA THR A 471 -6.08 -22.67 -13.04
C THR A 471 -7.36 -22.84 -13.85
N GLN A 472 -8.50 -23.10 -13.19
CA GLN A 472 -9.81 -23.15 -13.86
C GLN A 472 -10.14 -21.83 -14.56
N MET A 473 -9.81 -20.69 -13.93
CA MET A 473 -9.99 -19.36 -14.53
C MET A 473 -9.23 -19.20 -15.86
N TYR A 474 -8.01 -19.73 -15.95
CA TYR A 474 -7.19 -19.70 -17.18
C TYR A 474 -7.65 -20.72 -18.22
N ILE A 475 -8.13 -21.90 -17.81
CA ILE A 475 -8.76 -22.86 -18.74
C ILE A 475 -10.02 -22.24 -19.36
N TYR A 476 -10.91 -21.63 -18.57
CA TYR A 476 -12.09 -20.93 -19.11
C TYR A 476 -11.72 -19.75 -20.02
N PHE A 477 -10.66 -19.01 -19.69
CA PHE A 477 -10.14 -17.95 -20.57
C PHE A 477 -9.73 -18.52 -21.93
N LEU A 478 -8.94 -19.62 -21.94
CA LEU A 478 -8.54 -20.30 -23.18
C LEU A 478 -9.77 -20.81 -23.96
N SER A 479 -10.72 -21.45 -23.29
CA SER A 479 -11.98 -21.93 -23.90
C SER A 479 -12.79 -20.83 -24.57
N HIS A 480 -12.95 -19.67 -23.93
CA HIS A 480 -13.64 -18.52 -24.52
C HIS A 480 -12.89 -17.96 -25.75
N GLN A 481 -11.56 -17.93 -25.74
CA GLN A 481 -10.79 -17.49 -26.91
C GLN A 481 -10.90 -18.48 -28.08
N THR A 482 -10.84 -19.79 -27.80
CA THR A 482 -11.04 -20.85 -28.81
C THR A 482 -12.44 -20.82 -29.42
N ALA A 483 -13.50 -20.64 -28.59
CA ALA A 483 -14.87 -20.51 -29.08
C ALA A 483 -15.06 -19.30 -30.01
N ARG A 484 -14.35 -18.18 -29.76
CA ARG A 484 -14.40 -16.99 -30.62
C ARG A 484 -13.64 -17.16 -31.95
N LYS A 485 -12.61 -18.01 -32.02
CA LYS A 485 -11.96 -18.38 -33.29
C LYS A 485 -12.97 -19.07 -34.22
N GLN A 486 -13.75 -20.03 -33.70
CA GLN A 486 -14.76 -20.77 -34.48
C GLN A 486 -15.79 -19.85 -35.14
N VAL A 487 -16.39 -18.94 -34.38
CA VAL A 487 -17.39 -17.98 -34.92
C VAL A 487 -16.78 -17.02 -35.95
N LYS A 488 -15.55 -16.54 -35.76
CA LYS A 488 -14.93 -15.54 -36.67
C LYS A 488 -14.48 -16.07 -38.03
N TYR A 489 -14.11 -17.35 -38.13
CA TYR A 489 -13.45 -17.91 -39.32
C TYR A 489 -14.26 -19.00 -40.03
N SER A 490 -15.49 -19.27 -39.58
CA SER A 490 -16.39 -20.22 -40.26
C SER A 490 -16.96 -19.69 -41.59
N GLU A 491 -16.86 -18.38 -41.87
CA GLU A 491 -17.49 -17.76 -43.05
C GLU A 491 -16.53 -17.57 -44.24
N ASP A 492 -15.20 -17.51 -44.04
CA ASP A 492 -14.27 -16.98 -45.05
C ASP A 492 -13.13 -17.91 -45.57
N GLN A 493 -12.83 -19.06 -44.95
CA GLN A 493 -11.71 -19.91 -45.43
C GLN A 493 -11.96 -21.44 -45.39
N GLN A 494 -11.76 -22.08 -46.56
CA GLN A 494 -11.72 -23.54 -46.74
C GLN A 494 -10.37 -24.14 -46.26
N LEU A 495 -9.94 -23.83 -45.05
CA LEU A 495 -8.83 -24.56 -44.43
C LEU A 495 -9.34 -25.89 -43.84
N PRO A 496 -8.56 -26.99 -43.92
CA PRO A 496 -8.93 -28.22 -43.24
C PRO A 496 -9.00 -27.97 -41.72
N PRO A 497 -9.88 -28.66 -40.98
CA PRO A 497 -9.96 -28.51 -39.54
C PRO A 497 -8.73 -29.16 -38.88
N GLN A 498 -7.63 -28.41 -38.77
CA GLN A 498 -6.53 -28.76 -37.88
C GLN A 498 -7.06 -28.93 -36.46
N GLU A 499 -6.52 -29.91 -35.73
CA GLU A 499 -7.00 -30.23 -34.40
C GLU A 499 -6.49 -29.15 -33.43
N TYR A 500 -7.41 -28.52 -32.69
CA TYR A 500 -7.17 -27.26 -31.96
C TYR A 500 -6.13 -27.40 -30.83
N ASP A 501 -5.95 -28.63 -30.36
CA ASP A 501 -4.93 -29.09 -29.44
C ASP A 501 -3.52 -29.00 -30.03
N GLU A 502 -3.29 -29.30 -31.32
CA GLU A 502 -1.96 -29.16 -31.94
C GLU A 502 -1.40 -27.74 -31.77
N VAL A 503 -2.24 -26.72 -32.00
CA VAL A 503 -1.84 -25.31 -31.91
C VAL A 503 -1.66 -24.87 -30.47
N ILE A 504 -2.54 -25.30 -29.55
CA ILE A 504 -2.40 -25.03 -28.12
C ILE A 504 -1.10 -25.66 -27.57
N MET A 505 -0.78 -26.88 -28.00
CA MET A 505 0.44 -27.58 -27.63
C MET A 505 1.69 -26.92 -28.22
N SER A 506 1.64 -26.44 -29.46
CA SER A 506 2.74 -25.72 -30.09
C SER A 506 3.00 -24.36 -29.42
N LEU A 507 1.93 -23.64 -29.06
CA LEU A 507 1.99 -22.42 -28.24
C LEU A 507 2.53 -22.71 -26.83
N GLY A 508 2.15 -23.83 -26.22
CA GLY A 508 2.66 -24.28 -24.91
C GLY A 508 4.14 -24.66 -24.93
N LYS A 509 4.60 -25.32 -25.99
CA LYS A 509 6.02 -25.61 -26.26
C LYS A 509 6.83 -24.32 -26.35
N LEU A 510 6.36 -23.35 -27.16
CA LEU A 510 6.98 -22.03 -27.26
C LEU A 510 7.00 -21.32 -25.90
N ALA A 511 5.88 -21.34 -25.17
CA ALA A 511 5.78 -20.72 -23.85
C ALA A 511 6.80 -21.28 -22.86
N PHE A 512 6.94 -22.61 -22.79
CA PHE A 512 7.90 -23.31 -21.93
C PHE A 512 9.35 -22.96 -22.31
N GLN A 513 9.73 -23.13 -23.58
CA GLN A 513 11.10 -22.85 -24.04
C GLN A 513 11.51 -21.39 -23.82
N GLN A 514 10.62 -20.43 -24.08
CA GLN A 514 10.93 -19.01 -23.86
C GLN A 514 10.91 -18.64 -22.38
N LEU A 515 10.11 -19.33 -21.54
CA LEU A 515 10.14 -19.16 -20.08
C LEU A 515 11.48 -19.63 -19.50
N GLU A 516 12.03 -20.77 -19.96
CA GLU A 516 13.35 -21.25 -19.54
C GLU A 516 14.49 -20.33 -20.03
N LYS A 517 14.37 -19.74 -21.23
CA LYS A 517 15.30 -18.72 -21.74
C LYS A 517 15.15 -17.35 -21.06
N GLY A 518 14.07 -17.11 -20.30
CA GLY A 518 13.76 -15.80 -19.70
C GLY A 518 13.24 -14.74 -20.68
N ASN A 519 12.78 -15.14 -21.87
CA ASN A 519 12.33 -14.26 -22.95
C ASN A 519 10.83 -13.94 -22.85
N LEU A 520 10.48 -12.66 -23.05
CA LEU A 520 9.10 -12.14 -23.07
C LEU A 520 8.58 -11.87 -24.49
N ILE A 521 9.50 -11.56 -25.41
CA ILE A 521 9.24 -11.31 -26.83
C ILE A 521 9.97 -12.35 -27.67
N PHE A 522 9.38 -12.72 -28.81
CA PHE A 522 9.89 -13.76 -29.70
C PHE A 522 9.54 -13.44 -31.17
N TYR A 523 10.28 -14.04 -32.09
CA TYR A 523 10.36 -13.67 -33.50
C TYR A 523 9.86 -14.82 -34.39
N GLU A 524 9.69 -14.59 -35.69
CA GLU A 524 9.24 -15.65 -36.62
C GLU A 524 10.14 -16.90 -36.60
N GLU A 525 11.42 -16.76 -36.27
CA GLU A 525 12.36 -17.88 -36.05
C GLU A 525 11.91 -18.76 -34.86
N ASP A 526 11.66 -18.15 -33.69
CA ASP A 526 11.17 -18.84 -32.50
C ASP A 526 9.83 -19.58 -32.75
N LEU A 527 8.95 -19.01 -33.58
CA LEU A 527 7.69 -19.64 -33.98
C LEU A 527 7.94 -20.89 -34.86
N ARG A 528 8.82 -20.78 -35.86
CA ARG A 528 9.16 -21.87 -36.78
C ARG A 528 9.80 -23.05 -36.05
N ASP A 529 10.72 -22.79 -35.12
CA ASP A 529 11.35 -23.81 -34.27
C ASP A 529 10.33 -24.59 -33.40
N CYS A 530 9.20 -23.94 -33.07
CA CYS A 530 8.10 -24.54 -32.33
C CYS A 530 7.06 -25.25 -33.22
N GLY A 531 7.17 -25.16 -34.56
CA GLY A 531 6.22 -25.75 -35.51
C GLY A 531 4.99 -24.89 -35.82
N ILE A 532 5.01 -23.61 -35.45
CA ILE A 532 3.85 -22.70 -35.59
C ILE A 532 3.93 -21.96 -36.93
N ASP A 533 2.89 -22.06 -37.77
CA ASP A 533 2.74 -21.16 -38.93
C ASP A 533 2.45 -19.72 -38.44
N VAL A 534 3.27 -18.79 -38.90
CA VAL A 534 3.15 -17.34 -38.66
C VAL A 534 1.77 -16.81 -39.05
N LYS A 535 1.11 -17.37 -40.08
CA LYS A 535 -0.27 -17.02 -40.44
C LYS A 535 -1.28 -17.52 -39.40
N GLU A 536 -1.14 -18.75 -38.93
CA GLU A 536 -2.06 -19.32 -37.94
C GLU A 536 -1.88 -18.68 -36.55
N ALA A 537 -0.65 -18.34 -36.17
CA ALA A 537 -0.33 -17.67 -34.92
C ALA A 537 -1.11 -16.35 -34.73
N SER A 538 -1.29 -15.60 -35.83
CA SER A 538 -2.04 -14.33 -35.84
C SER A 538 -3.53 -14.48 -35.43
N VAL A 539 -4.09 -15.70 -35.58
CA VAL A 539 -5.50 -16.00 -35.27
C VAL A 539 -5.76 -16.04 -33.77
N TYR A 540 -4.75 -16.34 -32.94
CA TYR A 540 -4.86 -16.49 -31.48
C TYR A 540 -4.69 -15.18 -30.68
N SER A 541 -4.96 -14.03 -31.31
CA SER A 541 -4.90 -12.64 -30.80
C SER A 541 -5.41 -12.36 -29.37
N GLY A 542 -6.22 -13.25 -28.77
CA GLY A 542 -6.71 -13.13 -27.39
C GLY A 542 -5.85 -13.80 -26.31
N VAL A 543 -4.88 -14.62 -26.70
CA VAL A 543 -3.93 -15.35 -25.82
C VAL A 543 -2.49 -14.99 -26.19
N PHE A 544 -2.27 -14.83 -27.50
CA PHE A 544 -1.01 -14.66 -28.17
C PHE A 544 -1.13 -13.46 -29.11
N THR A 545 -0.37 -12.41 -28.88
CA THR A 545 -0.48 -11.14 -29.62
C THR A 545 0.63 -11.00 -30.63
N GLN A 546 0.28 -11.01 -31.91
CA GLN A 546 1.07 -10.36 -32.95
C GLN A 546 0.98 -8.84 -32.70
N VAL A 547 2.11 -8.21 -32.43
CA VAL A 547 2.14 -6.79 -32.02
C VAL A 547 1.91 -5.85 -33.20
N PHE A 548 2.29 -6.26 -34.41
CA PHE A 548 2.29 -5.40 -35.60
C PHE A 548 1.29 -5.84 -36.67
N ARG A 549 0.40 -4.91 -37.05
CA ARG A 549 -0.16 -4.82 -38.41
C ARG A 549 0.81 -4.05 -39.32
N GLU A 550 0.51 -4.01 -40.62
CA GLU A 550 1.25 -3.33 -41.70
C GLU A 550 1.32 -1.79 -41.59
N GLU A 551 1.13 -1.23 -40.40
CA GLU A 551 1.00 0.21 -40.11
C GLU A 551 2.32 0.83 -39.58
N CYS A 552 3.37 0.01 -39.43
CA CYS A 552 4.72 0.47 -39.06
C CYS A 552 5.68 0.28 -40.24
N CYS A 553 6.61 1.21 -40.44
CA CYS A 553 7.55 1.26 -41.56
C CYS A 553 8.57 0.11 -41.64
N MET A 554 8.49 -0.87 -40.73
CA MET A 554 9.43 -1.98 -40.61
C MET A 554 8.73 -3.33 -40.76
N GLN A 555 9.12 -4.09 -41.78
CA GLN A 555 8.40 -5.28 -42.27
C GLN A 555 8.53 -6.56 -41.40
N HIS A 556 9.08 -6.46 -40.18
CA HIS A 556 9.36 -7.61 -39.33
C HIS A 556 8.30 -7.83 -38.25
N LYS A 557 7.74 -9.04 -38.16
CA LYS A 557 6.74 -9.38 -37.14
C LYS A 557 7.39 -9.77 -35.82
N VAL A 558 6.92 -9.16 -34.73
CA VAL A 558 7.26 -9.49 -33.35
C VAL A 558 6.02 -9.96 -32.62
N PHE A 559 6.19 -10.96 -31.76
CA PHE A 559 5.13 -11.61 -31.02
C PHE A 559 5.45 -11.66 -29.53
N CYS A 560 4.40 -11.66 -28.71
CA CYS A 560 4.46 -11.88 -27.26
C CYS A 560 3.16 -12.54 -26.78
N PHE A 561 3.17 -13.11 -25.58
CA PHE A 561 1.92 -13.47 -24.90
C PHE A 561 1.30 -12.20 -24.29
N VAL A 562 -0.03 -12.15 -24.19
CA VAL A 562 -0.77 -10.99 -23.62
C VAL A 562 -0.31 -10.65 -22.20
N HIS A 563 0.16 -11.66 -21.46
CA HIS A 563 0.80 -11.48 -20.15
C HIS A 563 1.74 -12.65 -19.82
N LEU A 564 2.74 -12.43 -18.97
CA LEU A 564 3.64 -13.48 -18.48
C LEU A 564 2.88 -14.64 -17.83
N SER A 565 1.80 -14.36 -17.09
CA SER A 565 0.96 -15.41 -16.50
C SER A 565 0.23 -16.29 -17.53
N VAL A 566 0.02 -15.82 -18.76
CA VAL A 566 -0.51 -16.63 -19.86
C VAL A 566 0.57 -17.56 -20.41
N GLN A 567 1.82 -17.07 -20.50
CA GLN A 567 2.99 -17.87 -20.84
C GLN A 567 3.25 -18.95 -19.77
N GLU A 568 3.24 -18.61 -18.48
CA GLU A 568 3.40 -19.57 -17.38
C GLU A 568 2.28 -20.64 -17.37
N PHE A 569 1.03 -20.25 -17.66
CA PHE A 569 -0.09 -21.18 -17.78
C PHE A 569 0.08 -22.16 -18.95
N LEU A 570 0.41 -21.66 -20.14
CA LEU A 570 0.58 -22.50 -21.33
C LEU A 570 1.81 -23.39 -21.22
N ALA A 571 2.88 -22.92 -20.58
CA ALA A 571 4.05 -23.74 -20.24
C ALA A 571 3.69 -24.88 -19.28
N ALA A 572 2.89 -24.59 -18.23
CA ALA A 572 2.43 -25.61 -17.29
C ALA A 572 1.50 -26.64 -17.96
N LEU A 573 0.61 -26.18 -18.84
CA LEU A 573 -0.26 -27.05 -19.65
C LEU A 573 0.55 -27.97 -20.55
N TYR A 574 1.55 -27.44 -21.26
CA TYR A 574 2.46 -28.24 -22.09
C TYR A 574 3.18 -29.31 -21.29
N VAL A 575 3.83 -28.94 -20.19
CA VAL A 575 4.54 -29.89 -19.32
C VAL A 575 3.61 -30.96 -18.74
N HIS A 576 2.39 -30.60 -18.34
CA HIS A 576 1.39 -31.56 -17.86
C HIS A 576 1.02 -32.58 -18.94
N VAL A 577 0.63 -32.11 -20.13
CA VAL A 577 0.20 -32.98 -21.24
C VAL A 577 1.34 -33.87 -21.72
N MET A 578 2.55 -33.33 -21.92
CA MET A 578 3.74 -34.11 -22.32
C MET A 578 4.06 -35.23 -21.32
N TYR A 579 3.94 -34.96 -20.02
CA TYR A 579 4.16 -36.00 -19.01
C TYR A 579 3.05 -37.06 -19.01
N THR A 580 1.78 -36.65 -19.05
CA THR A 580 0.65 -37.62 -19.02
C THR A 580 0.57 -38.46 -20.29
N VAL A 581 0.79 -37.87 -21.48
CA VAL A 581 0.64 -38.54 -22.77
C VAL A 581 1.92 -39.29 -23.12
N GLU A 582 3.06 -38.60 -23.21
CA GLU A 582 4.34 -39.18 -23.68
C GLU A 582 5.19 -39.80 -22.56
N GLY A 583 4.92 -39.48 -21.29
CA GLY A 583 5.72 -39.94 -20.15
C GLY A 583 7.02 -39.15 -19.92
N VAL A 584 7.19 -38.02 -20.59
CA VAL A 584 8.44 -37.23 -20.56
C VAL A 584 8.38 -36.15 -19.47
N ASN A 585 9.26 -36.25 -18.46
CA ASN A 585 9.41 -35.19 -17.45
C ASN A 585 10.39 -34.11 -17.91
N LEU A 586 9.86 -33.04 -18.52
CA LEU A 586 10.63 -31.89 -19.01
C LEU A 586 11.29 -31.05 -17.91
N LEU A 587 11.08 -31.35 -16.62
CA LEU A 587 11.66 -30.59 -15.51
C LEU A 587 12.97 -31.17 -14.98
N MET A 588 13.46 -32.30 -15.51
CA MET A 588 14.70 -32.96 -15.11
C MET A 588 15.82 -32.77 -16.15
N GLU A 589 17.08 -32.70 -15.70
CA GLU A 589 18.25 -32.45 -16.56
C GLU A 589 18.52 -33.57 -17.58
N GLU A 590 18.12 -34.81 -17.27
CA GLU A 590 18.05 -35.92 -18.22
C GLU A 590 16.59 -36.40 -18.33
N PRO A 591 15.94 -36.30 -19.50
CA PRO A 591 14.60 -36.84 -19.72
C PRO A 591 14.65 -38.38 -19.82
N GLN A 592 14.64 -39.04 -18.66
CA GLN A 592 14.60 -40.50 -18.58
C GLN A 592 13.24 -41.03 -19.04
N GLN A 593 13.23 -41.95 -20.01
CA GLN A 593 12.06 -42.75 -20.33
C GLN A 593 11.78 -43.71 -19.16
N MET A 594 10.91 -43.30 -18.22
CA MET A 594 10.58 -44.11 -17.05
C MET A 594 9.74 -45.32 -17.46
N THR A 595 10.35 -46.51 -17.39
CA THR A 595 9.73 -47.81 -17.71
C THR A 595 8.92 -48.42 -16.56
N GLN A 596 8.64 -47.65 -15.51
CA GLN A 596 7.76 -48.01 -14.39
C GLN A 596 6.73 -46.89 -14.18
N SER A 597 5.49 -47.28 -13.87
CA SER A 597 4.25 -46.47 -13.79
C SER A 597 4.39 -44.94 -13.88
N LYS A 598 3.74 -44.32 -14.87
CA LYS A 598 3.58 -42.85 -15.00
C LYS A 598 2.87 -42.22 -13.77
N GLN A 599 3.58 -41.96 -12.68
CA GLN A 599 2.99 -41.34 -11.49
C GLN A 599 3.09 -39.82 -11.58
N VAL A 600 1.96 -39.14 -11.70
CA VAL A 600 1.88 -37.66 -11.74
C VAL A 600 2.54 -37.01 -10.51
N PHE A 601 2.63 -37.74 -9.40
CA PHE A 601 3.39 -37.36 -8.21
C PHE A 601 4.87 -37.03 -8.49
N ASP A 602 5.57 -37.78 -9.34
CA ASP A 602 7.00 -37.55 -9.62
C ASP A 602 7.23 -36.23 -10.37
N LEU A 603 6.32 -35.88 -11.30
CA LEU A 603 6.31 -34.57 -11.96
C LEU A 603 6.06 -33.45 -10.95
N HIS A 604 5.03 -33.60 -10.10
CA HIS A 604 4.70 -32.60 -9.09
C HIS A 604 5.84 -32.37 -8.10
N LYS A 605 6.48 -33.44 -7.63
CA LYS A 605 7.62 -33.40 -6.74
C LYS A 605 8.78 -32.62 -7.37
N ALA A 606 9.17 -32.95 -8.60
CA ALA A 606 10.22 -32.23 -9.33
C ALA A 606 9.89 -30.74 -9.50
N ALA A 607 8.63 -30.40 -9.77
CA ALA A 607 8.18 -29.01 -9.90
C ALA A 607 8.21 -28.25 -8.56
N VAL A 608 7.76 -28.87 -7.46
CA VAL A 608 7.82 -28.31 -6.10
C VAL A 608 9.28 -28.04 -5.70
N ASP A 609 10.17 -29.01 -5.91
CA ASP A 609 11.59 -28.89 -5.56
C ASP A 609 12.26 -27.75 -6.36
N ARG A 610 12.05 -27.68 -7.69
CA ARG A 610 12.58 -26.62 -8.57
C ARG A 610 12.04 -25.23 -8.18
N ALA A 611 10.77 -25.13 -7.77
CA ALA A 611 10.18 -23.88 -7.29
C ALA A 611 10.71 -23.45 -5.91
N LEU A 612 10.90 -24.37 -4.96
CA LEU A 612 11.45 -24.06 -3.63
C LEU A 612 12.91 -23.61 -3.70
N GLN A 613 13.69 -24.14 -4.64
CA GLN A 613 15.06 -23.69 -4.94
C GLN A 613 15.09 -22.28 -5.56
N SER A 614 14.02 -21.85 -6.22
CA SER A 614 13.92 -20.52 -6.84
C SER A 614 14.06 -19.38 -5.82
N LYS A 615 15.13 -18.59 -5.95
CA LYS A 615 15.39 -17.45 -5.05
C LYS A 615 14.36 -16.33 -5.22
N ASN A 616 13.92 -16.06 -6.45
CA ASN A 616 12.96 -15.01 -6.77
C ASN A 616 11.50 -15.48 -6.89
N GLY A 617 11.25 -16.79 -7.06
CA GLY A 617 9.89 -17.31 -7.24
C GLY A 617 9.37 -17.26 -8.67
N HIS A 618 10.25 -17.28 -9.67
CA HIS A 618 9.87 -17.25 -11.09
C HIS A 618 9.13 -18.52 -11.59
N LEU A 619 8.97 -19.53 -10.73
CA LEU A 619 8.18 -20.74 -11.01
C LEU A 619 6.95 -20.85 -10.11
N ASP A 620 6.70 -19.86 -9.24
CA ASP A 620 5.61 -19.91 -8.26
C ASP A 620 4.24 -20.07 -8.93
N LEU A 621 4.00 -19.33 -10.02
CA LEU A 621 2.72 -19.35 -10.73
C LEU A 621 2.63 -20.54 -11.71
N PHE A 622 3.72 -20.86 -12.40
CA PHE A 622 3.86 -22.10 -13.16
C PHE A 622 3.50 -23.33 -12.29
N LEU A 623 4.01 -23.42 -11.06
CA LEU A 623 3.71 -24.52 -10.13
C LEU A 623 2.24 -24.52 -9.71
N ARG A 624 1.66 -23.36 -9.38
CA ARG A 624 0.21 -23.22 -9.08
C ARG A 624 -0.64 -23.80 -10.22
N PHE A 625 -0.31 -23.44 -11.47
CA PHE A 625 -1.01 -23.97 -12.65
C PHE A 625 -0.79 -25.47 -12.86
N LEU A 626 0.45 -25.96 -12.77
CA LEU A 626 0.77 -27.38 -13.00
C LEU A 626 0.00 -28.30 -12.05
N LEU A 627 -0.08 -27.92 -10.77
CA LEU A 627 -0.84 -28.65 -9.75
C LEU A 627 -2.36 -28.51 -9.96
N GLY A 628 -2.87 -27.32 -10.28
CA GLY A 628 -4.29 -27.12 -10.54
C GLY A 628 -4.79 -27.84 -11.80
N LEU A 629 -3.91 -28.14 -12.76
CA LEU A 629 -4.22 -28.89 -13.99
C LEU A 629 -4.48 -30.37 -13.72
N SER A 630 -3.84 -30.97 -12.70
CA SER A 630 -4.02 -32.39 -12.38
C SER A 630 -5.37 -32.73 -11.74
N LEU A 631 -6.15 -31.73 -11.32
CA LEU A 631 -7.47 -31.98 -10.74
C LEU A 631 -8.45 -32.51 -11.80
N GLU A 632 -9.22 -33.54 -11.45
CA GLU A 632 -10.31 -34.09 -12.28
C GLU A 632 -11.24 -32.98 -12.83
N SER A 633 -11.63 -32.02 -11.97
CA SER A 633 -12.47 -30.89 -12.37
C SER A 633 -11.83 -29.91 -13.37
N SER A 634 -10.50 -29.88 -13.46
CA SER A 634 -9.75 -29.14 -14.48
C SER A 634 -9.62 -29.98 -15.76
N GLN A 635 -9.36 -31.29 -15.62
CA GLN A 635 -9.30 -32.24 -16.73
C GLN A 635 -10.64 -32.37 -17.47
N ASP A 636 -11.77 -32.27 -16.77
CA ASP A 636 -13.11 -32.14 -17.37
C ASP A 636 -13.20 -30.94 -18.34
N LEU A 637 -12.62 -29.79 -17.96
CA LEU A 637 -12.62 -28.58 -18.77
C LEU A 637 -11.64 -28.68 -19.94
N LEU A 638 -10.49 -29.33 -19.76
CA LEU A 638 -9.52 -29.62 -20.83
C LEU A 638 -10.09 -30.59 -21.88
N ARG A 639 -10.88 -31.60 -21.46
CA ARG A 639 -11.65 -32.45 -22.37
C ARG A 639 -12.65 -31.65 -23.22
N GLY A 640 -13.21 -30.57 -22.67
CA GLY A 640 -14.02 -29.59 -23.42
C GLY A 640 -13.24 -28.80 -24.49
N LEU A 641 -11.92 -28.71 -24.36
CA LEU A 641 -10.98 -28.17 -25.35
C LEU A 641 -10.43 -29.24 -26.32
N LYS A 642 -10.93 -30.48 -26.24
CA LYS A 642 -10.40 -31.70 -26.90
C LYS A 642 -9.02 -32.17 -26.45
N ILE A 643 -8.39 -31.53 -25.47
CA ILE A 643 -7.08 -31.93 -24.94
C ILE A 643 -7.28 -33.21 -24.12
N GLN A 644 -6.74 -34.33 -24.61
CA GLN A 644 -6.83 -35.63 -23.93
C GLN A 644 -5.74 -35.71 -22.85
N VAL A 645 -6.16 -35.93 -21.61
CA VAL A 645 -5.30 -36.10 -20.43
C VAL A 645 -5.82 -37.30 -19.64
N GLU A 646 -4.94 -38.23 -19.29
CA GLU A 646 -5.28 -39.37 -18.44
C GLU A 646 -5.68 -38.88 -17.03
N THR A 647 -6.74 -39.45 -16.47
CA THR A 647 -7.19 -39.13 -15.11
C THR A 647 -6.16 -39.64 -14.09
N SER A 648 -5.59 -38.71 -13.30
CA SER A 648 -4.62 -39.06 -12.28
C SER A 648 -5.28 -39.86 -11.15
N ASN A 649 -4.62 -40.92 -10.68
CA ASN A 649 -5.07 -41.69 -9.52
C ASN A 649 -5.18 -40.78 -8.27
N THR A 650 -6.26 -40.93 -7.49
CA THR A 650 -6.50 -40.18 -6.26
C THR A 650 -5.39 -40.35 -5.22
N GLN A 651 -4.69 -41.49 -5.25
CA GLN A 651 -3.50 -41.72 -4.42
C GLN A 651 -2.39 -40.69 -4.71
N CYS A 652 -2.03 -40.45 -5.98
CA CYS A 652 -0.98 -39.50 -6.35
C CYS A 652 -1.33 -38.05 -5.98
N HIS A 653 -2.62 -37.72 -5.95
CA HIS A 653 -3.10 -36.42 -5.47
C HIS A 653 -2.87 -36.25 -3.97
N TRP A 654 -3.18 -37.27 -3.17
CA TRP A 654 -2.90 -37.26 -1.72
C TRP A 654 -1.39 -37.22 -1.43
N GLU A 655 -0.59 -38.02 -2.14
CA GLU A 655 0.89 -38.00 -2.03
C GLU A 655 1.48 -36.63 -2.35
N THR A 656 0.93 -35.93 -3.35
CA THR A 656 1.30 -34.54 -3.69
C THR A 656 0.99 -33.57 -2.55
N ILE A 657 -0.21 -33.64 -1.97
CA ILE A 657 -0.64 -32.80 -0.86
C ILE A 657 0.26 -33.01 0.37
N GLU A 658 0.48 -34.27 0.76
CA GLU A 658 1.34 -34.61 1.89
C GLU A 658 2.80 -34.21 1.67
N TYR A 659 3.31 -34.31 0.43
CA TYR A 659 4.63 -33.78 0.10
C TYR A 659 4.72 -32.27 0.29
N ILE A 660 3.73 -31.51 -0.20
CA ILE A 660 3.69 -30.05 -0.01
C ILE A 660 3.62 -29.70 1.49
N LYS A 661 2.76 -30.37 2.27
CA LYS A 661 2.66 -30.19 3.73
C LYS A 661 4.00 -30.51 4.42
N LYS A 662 4.71 -31.55 3.97
CA LYS A 662 6.05 -31.94 4.46
C LYS A 662 7.14 -30.93 4.11
N GLU A 663 7.09 -30.28 2.95
CA GLU A 663 8.04 -29.21 2.60
C GLU A 663 7.78 -27.90 3.35
N VAL A 664 6.53 -27.61 3.72
CA VAL A 664 6.22 -26.54 4.70
C VAL A 664 6.69 -26.93 6.11
N ASN A 665 6.55 -28.21 6.48
CA ASN A 665 7.32 -28.96 7.51
C ASN A 665 8.80 -28.57 7.64
N ARG A 666 9.52 -28.45 6.51
CA ARG A 666 10.96 -28.19 6.52
C ARG A 666 11.21 -26.69 6.68
N SER A 667 12.03 -26.33 7.66
CA SER A 667 12.25 -24.93 8.08
C SER A 667 12.88 -24.07 6.98
N HIS A 668 12.03 -23.43 6.19
CA HIS A 668 12.37 -22.43 5.18
C HIS A 668 12.20 -21.00 5.76
N PRO A 669 12.66 -19.95 5.06
CA PRO A 669 12.34 -18.58 5.45
C PRO A 669 10.82 -18.34 5.45
N PRO A 670 10.25 -17.59 6.42
CA PRO A 670 8.81 -17.27 6.48
C PRO A 670 8.19 -16.74 5.18
N GLU A 671 9.01 -16.10 4.34
CA GLU A 671 8.63 -15.51 3.05
C GLU A 671 8.43 -16.55 1.92
N LYS A 672 8.92 -17.80 2.09
CA LYS A 672 8.79 -18.87 1.08
C LYS A 672 7.51 -19.71 1.19
N TYR A 673 6.84 -19.73 2.34
CA TYR A 673 5.70 -20.64 2.58
C TYR A 673 4.38 -20.22 1.93
N ILE A 674 4.22 -18.93 1.58
CA ILE A 674 2.98 -18.40 0.99
C ILE A 674 2.62 -19.14 -0.31
N ASN A 675 3.61 -19.47 -1.14
CA ASN A 675 3.36 -20.17 -2.40
C ASN A 675 2.82 -21.61 -2.20
N PRO A 676 3.41 -22.48 -1.36
CA PRO A 676 2.81 -23.74 -0.93
C PRO A 676 1.33 -23.67 -0.53
N PHE A 677 0.88 -22.65 0.22
CA PHE A 677 -0.56 -22.51 0.55
C PHE A 677 -1.41 -22.15 -0.66
N HIS A 678 -0.91 -21.34 -1.59
CA HIS A 678 -1.58 -21.15 -2.87
C HIS A 678 -1.62 -22.42 -3.71
N CYS A 679 -0.59 -23.27 -3.67
CA CYS A 679 -0.57 -24.58 -4.31
C CYS A 679 -1.61 -25.55 -3.70
N LEU A 680 -1.71 -25.63 -2.36
CA LEU A 680 -2.76 -26.39 -1.68
C LEU A 680 -4.16 -25.88 -2.05
N ASN A 681 -4.35 -24.55 -2.12
CA ASN A 681 -5.61 -23.94 -2.57
C ASN A 681 -5.94 -24.27 -4.04
N GLU A 682 -4.96 -24.34 -4.94
CA GLU A 682 -5.17 -24.80 -6.33
C GLU A 682 -5.53 -26.30 -6.40
N LEU A 683 -5.11 -27.11 -5.42
CA LEU A 683 -5.50 -28.52 -5.24
C LEU A 683 -6.84 -28.71 -4.48
N ASN A 684 -7.51 -27.61 -4.10
CA ASN A 684 -8.67 -27.58 -3.18
C ASN A 684 -8.43 -28.22 -1.79
N ASP A 685 -7.18 -28.33 -1.33
CA ASP A 685 -6.90 -28.63 0.08
C ASP A 685 -6.95 -27.31 0.88
N HIS A 686 -7.89 -27.27 1.83
CA HIS A 686 -8.04 -26.16 2.78
C HIS A 686 -7.79 -26.63 4.22
N SER A 687 -7.35 -27.88 4.43
CA SER A 687 -7.33 -28.56 5.73
C SER A 687 -6.55 -27.78 6.80
N LEU A 688 -5.31 -27.40 6.51
CA LEU A 688 -4.45 -26.60 7.41
C LEU A 688 -5.02 -25.20 7.68
N VAL A 689 -5.78 -24.63 6.74
CA VAL A 689 -6.37 -23.30 6.88
C VAL A 689 -7.65 -23.37 7.72
N GLU A 690 -8.48 -24.40 7.51
CA GLU A 690 -9.68 -24.69 8.29
C GLU A 690 -9.36 -25.10 9.73
N GLU A 691 -8.29 -25.86 9.95
CA GLU A 691 -7.74 -26.18 11.28
C GLU A 691 -7.38 -24.89 12.04
N ILE A 692 -6.60 -23.99 11.41
CA ILE A 692 -6.28 -22.68 12.00
C ILE A 692 -7.53 -21.81 12.20
N TYR A 693 -8.50 -21.79 11.29
CA TYR A 693 -9.77 -21.07 11.55
C TYR A 693 -10.54 -21.67 12.74
N GLY A 694 -10.56 -23.00 12.89
CA GLY A 694 -11.14 -23.67 14.06
C GLY A 694 -10.45 -23.30 15.37
N HIS A 695 -9.12 -23.11 15.35
CA HIS A 695 -8.38 -22.59 16.50
C HIS A 695 -8.71 -21.10 16.77
N LEU A 696 -8.79 -20.26 15.73
CA LEU A 696 -9.00 -18.80 15.85
C LEU A 696 -10.43 -18.39 16.22
N ASP A 697 -11.46 -19.12 15.77
CA ASP A 697 -12.86 -18.87 16.12
C ASP A 697 -13.24 -19.48 17.49
N SER A 698 -12.38 -20.34 18.05
CA SER A 698 -12.54 -20.81 19.43
C SER A 698 -12.10 -19.73 20.42
N ASP A 699 -13.05 -19.20 21.20
CA ASP A 699 -12.88 -18.10 22.16
C ASP A 699 -12.13 -18.57 23.44
N ARG A 700 -11.02 -19.30 23.27
CA ARG A 700 -10.20 -19.92 24.32
C ARG A 700 -8.74 -19.47 24.21
N ASP A 701 -8.10 -19.29 25.36
CA ASP A 701 -6.66 -18.99 25.50
C ASP A 701 -5.73 -20.17 25.12
N LEU A 702 -5.92 -20.75 23.93
CA LEU A 702 -5.06 -21.82 23.39
C LEU A 702 -3.91 -21.20 22.59
N VAL A 703 -2.92 -20.73 23.36
CA VAL A 703 -1.58 -20.36 22.87
C VAL A 703 -0.97 -21.57 22.12
N MET A 704 -0.47 -21.37 20.90
CA MET A 704 0.24 -22.41 20.14
C MET A 704 1.53 -22.77 20.88
N ASP A 705 1.76 -24.07 21.11
CA ASP A 705 2.90 -24.59 21.88
C ASP A 705 4.22 -24.32 21.16
N ASP A 706 5.35 -24.33 21.87
CA ASP A 706 6.70 -24.25 21.25
C ASP A 706 6.99 -25.45 20.33
N ARG A 707 6.14 -26.48 20.36
CA ARG A 707 6.16 -27.67 19.48
C ARG A 707 5.23 -27.58 18.27
N SER A 708 4.45 -26.50 18.12
CA SER A 708 3.61 -26.28 16.93
C SER A 708 4.44 -26.36 15.65
N ALA A 709 3.92 -27.09 14.67
CA ALA A 709 4.64 -27.38 13.44
C ALA A 709 4.84 -26.11 12.59
N ALA A 710 5.89 -26.09 11.75
CA ALA A 710 6.17 -24.92 10.90
C ALA A 710 5.01 -24.58 9.96
N ALA A 711 4.19 -25.57 9.57
CA ALA A 711 2.98 -25.37 8.79
C ALA A 711 1.84 -24.69 9.55
N GLU A 712 1.71 -24.85 10.87
CA GLU A 712 0.71 -24.14 11.67
C GLU A 712 1.01 -22.63 11.67
N TRP A 713 2.27 -22.26 11.94
CA TRP A 713 2.73 -20.87 11.86
C TRP A 713 2.57 -20.28 10.45
N ALA A 714 2.95 -21.05 9.42
CA ALA A 714 2.84 -20.61 8.04
C ALA A 714 1.37 -20.49 7.57
N ALA A 715 0.48 -21.38 8.01
CA ALA A 715 -0.96 -21.31 7.77
C ALA A 715 -1.59 -20.09 8.46
N LEU A 716 -1.23 -19.83 9.71
CA LEU A 716 -1.65 -18.63 10.43
C LEU A 716 -1.18 -17.34 9.74
N VAL A 717 0.08 -17.27 9.32
CA VAL A 717 0.59 -16.12 8.53
C VAL A 717 -0.17 -15.99 7.21
N PHE A 718 -0.41 -17.09 6.50
CA PHE A 718 -1.20 -17.09 5.26
C PHE A 718 -2.61 -16.54 5.50
N VAL A 719 -3.31 -16.99 6.55
CA VAL A 719 -4.64 -16.47 6.95
C VAL A 719 -4.58 -14.98 7.28
N LEU A 720 -3.61 -14.54 8.09
CA LEU A 720 -3.48 -13.14 8.51
C LEU A 720 -3.16 -12.19 7.34
N LEU A 721 -2.29 -12.59 6.41
CA LEU A 721 -1.91 -11.81 5.23
C LEU A 721 -2.99 -11.85 4.13
N THR A 722 -3.70 -12.97 3.97
CA THR A 722 -4.78 -13.09 2.97
C THR A 722 -6.12 -12.60 3.49
N SER A 723 -6.34 -12.41 4.80
CA SER A 723 -7.63 -11.96 5.36
C SER A 723 -8.19 -10.69 4.70
N PRO A 724 -9.51 -10.62 4.41
CA PRO A 724 -10.15 -9.43 3.84
C PRO A 724 -10.04 -8.21 4.76
N LYS A 725 -10.03 -8.42 6.09
CA LYS A 725 -9.76 -7.41 7.10
C LYS A 725 -8.31 -7.56 7.57
N LYS A 726 -7.36 -6.94 6.86
CA LYS A 726 -5.95 -6.91 7.27
C LYS A 726 -5.83 -6.54 8.76
N PRO A 727 -5.07 -7.30 9.58
CA PRO A 727 -4.80 -6.89 10.95
C PRO A 727 -4.16 -5.49 10.94
N LYS A 728 -4.76 -4.55 11.68
CA LYS A 728 -4.11 -3.25 11.94
C LYS A 728 -3.00 -3.39 12.98
N GLU A 729 -3.13 -4.42 13.81
CA GLU A 729 -2.30 -4.74 14.96
C GLU A 729 -2.14 -6.25 15.02
N ILE A 730 -0.91 -6.73 15.24
CA ILE A 730 -0.62 -8.11 15.65
C ILE A 730 -0.38 -8.09 17.15
N ASP A 731 -1.04 -8.99 17.86
CA ASP A 731 -0.87 -9.20 19.30
C ASP A 731 -0.32 -10.61 19.49
N LEU A 732 0.99 -10.69 19.75
CA LEU A 732 1.72 -11.96 19.79
C LEU A 732 1.10 -12.89 20.83
N LYS A 733 0.67 -12.37 21.99
CA LYS A 733 0.08 -13.15 23.09
C LYS A 733 -1.18 -13.94 22.74
N LYS A 734 -1.87 -13.58 21.66
CA LYS A 734 -3.02 -14.34 21.14
C LYS A 734 -2.61 -15.65 20.46
N TYR A 735 -1.34 -15.79 20.13
CA TYR A 735 -0.80 -16.88 19.32
C TYR A 735 0.35 -17.61 20.02
N SER A 736 1.26 -16.89 20.69
CA SER A 736 2.43 -17.43 21.39
C SER A 736 2.97 -16.41 22.42
N ARG A 737 3.79 -16.88 23.36
CA ARG A 737 4.56 -16.03 24.29
C ARG A 737 6.06 -16.36 24.23
N THR A 738 6.56 -16.67 23.03
CA THR A 738 7.92 -17.20 22.84
C THR A 738 8.60 -16.64 21.58
N LYS A 739 9.93 -16.80 21.51
CA LYS A 739 10.73 -16.48 20.32
C LYS A 739 10.23 -17.21 19.08
N THR A 740 9.80 -18.47 19.22
CA THR A 740 9.29 -19.29 18.11
C THR A 740 8.07 -18.63 17.44
N GLY A 741 7.11 -18.15 18.23
CA GLY A 741 5.95 -17.46 17.69
C GLY A 741 6.27 -16.08 17.11
N LEU A 742 7.24 -15.36 17.69
CA LEU A 742 7.75 -14.13 17.07
C LEU A 742 8.33 -14.42 15.67
N LEU A 743 9.19 -15.44 15.54
CA LEU A 743 9.78 -15.87 14.28
C LEU A 743 8.74 -16.35 13.26
N GLY A 744 7.72 -17.08 13.73
CA GLY A 744 6.58 -17.50 12.91
C GLY A 744 5.81 -16.31 12.34
N LEU A 745 5.51 -15.30 13.16
CA LEU A 745 4.67 -14.15 12.78
C LEU A 745 5.40 -12.99 12.11
N LEU A 746 6.72 -13.05 11.87
CA LEU A 746 7.49 -11.94 11.27
C LEU A 746 6.86 -11.35 10.00
N PRO A 747 6.35 -12.15 9.02
CA PRO A 747 5.72 -11.57 7.82
C PRO A 747 4.44 -10.78 8.13
N ALA A 748 3.63 -11.27 9.06
CA ALA A 748 2.40 -10.60 9.50
C ALA A 748 2.71 -9.31 10.30
N ILE A 749 3.76 -9.34 11.14
CA ILE A 749 4.27 -8.18 11.89
C ILE A 749 4.81 -7.11 10.93
N LYS A 750 5.66 -7.49 9.97
CA LYS A 750 6.25 -6.63 8.92
C LYS A 750 5.18 -5.92 8.08
N ALA A 751 4.04 -6.57 7.84
CA ALA A 751 2.89 -6.02 7.11
C ALA A 751 1.89 -5.20 7.97
N SER A 752 2.11 -5.09 9.28
CA SER A 752 1.16 -4.49 10.23
C SER A 752 1.61 -3.11 10.73
N ARG A 753 0.67 -2.30 11.24
CA ARG A 753 0.96 -0.94 11.75
C ARG A 753 1.37 -0.93 13.23
N SER A 754 0.82 -1.86 14.01
CA SER A 754 1.08 -2.01 15.44
C SER A 754 1.51 -3.45 15.72
N ALA A 755 2.48 -3.63 16.60
CA ALA A 755 2.84 -4.93 17.17
C ALA A 755 2.83 -4.84 18.70
N LYS A 756 1.94 -5.62 19.33
CA LYS A 756 1.93 -5.89 20.77
C LYS A 756 2.71 -7.17 21.02
N LEU A 757 3.92 -7.01 21.53
CA LEU A 757 4.85 -8.08 21.83
C LEU A 757 5.16 -8.12 23.35
N ASN A 758 4.34 -7.48 24.18
CA ASN A 758 4.59 -7.31 25.60
C ASN A 758 4.25 -8.56 26.42
N ASP A 759 5.06 -8.91 27.44
CA ASP A 759 4.89 -10.15 28.25
C ASP A 759 4.87 -11.42 27.37
N CYS A 760 5.89 -11.52 26.51
CA CYS A 760 6.09 -12.59 25.52
C CYS A 760 7.45 -13.32 25.69
N ASN A 761 8.04 -13.26 26.89
CA ASN A 761 9.34 -13.85 27.24
C ASN A 761 10.46 -13.54 26.23
N LEU A 762 10.44 -12.37 25.58
CA LEU A 762 11.42 -12.00 24.57
C LEU A 762 12.74 -11.56 25.24
N THR A 763 13.84 -11.96 24.62
CA THR A 763 15.21 -11.73 25.07
C THR A 763 16.01 -10.92 24.04
N ALA A 764 17.24 -10.52 24.39
CA ALA A 764 18.09 -9.63 23.58
C ALA A 764 18.28 -10.06 22.11
N ASP A 765 18.32 -11.38 21.86
CA ASP A 765 18.46 -12.00 20.53
C ASP A 765 17.22 -11.83 19.64
N CYS A 766 16.03 -11.63 20.22
CA CYS A 766 14.83 -11.27 19.49
C CYS A 766 14.91 -9.84 18.91
N SER A 767 15.70 -8.95 19.52
CA SER A 767 15.86 -7.57 19.05
C SER A 767 16.62 -7.45 17.74
N GLU A 768 17.57 -8.34 17.44
CA GLU A 768 18.26 -8.38 16.15
C GLU A 768 17.27 -8.64 15.01
N VAL A 769 16.35 -9.59 15.22
CA VAL A 769 15.28 -9.91 14.27
C VAL A 769 14.34 -8.72 14.09
N LEU A 770 13.94 -8.06 15.18
CA LEU A 770 13.09 -6.86 15.12
C LEU A 770 13.81 -5.68 14.44
N ALA A 771 15.11 -5.50 14.66
CA ALA A 771 15.93 -4.50 13.99
C ALA A 771 15.99 -4.72 12.47
N SER A 772 16.05 -5.98 12.02
CA SER A 772 15.98 -6.33 10.61
C SER A 772 14.63 -5.94 9.96
N ILE A 773 13.52 -6.10 10.69
CA ILE A 773 12.19 -5.64 10.26
C ILE A 773 12.16 -4.11 10.17
N LEU A 774 12.57 -3.41 11.23
CA LEU A 774 12.57 -1.94 11.28
C LEU A 774 13.44 -1.32 10.16
N SER A 775 14.53 -1.99 9.80
CA SER A 775 15.43 -1.61 8.72
C SER A 775 14.89 -1.85 7.31
N SER A 776 13.87 -2.70 7.15
CA SER A 776 13.39 -3.13 5.84
C SER A 776 12.51 -2.06 5.18
N SER A 777 12.73 -1.79 3.89
CA SER A 777 11.94 -0.85 3.08
C SER A 777 10.45 -1.23 2.92
N ALA A 778 10.08 -2.46 3.28
CA ALA A 778 8.70 -2.96 3.27
C ALA A 778 7.99 -2.85 4.62
N ASN A 779 8.63 -2.26 5.65
CA ASN A 779 8.07 -2.10 6.99
C ASN A 779 6.93 -1.07 7.04
N GLU A 780 5.83 -1.43 7.70
CA GLU A 780 4.68 -0.54 7.95
C GLU A 780 4.46 -0.25 9.46
N LEU A 781 5.31 -0.77 10.34
CA LEU A 781 5.19 -0.56 11.80
C LEU A 781 5.40 0.90 12.17
N THR A 782 4.40 1.47 12.84
CA THR A 782 4.48 2.79 13.49
C THR A 782 4.32 2.72 15.01
N HIS A 783 3.89 1.58 15.57
CA HIS A 783 3.80 1.35 17.02
C HIS A 783 4.38 -0.02 17.37
N LEU A 784 5.24 -0.08 18.38
CA LEU A 784 5.85 -1.30 18.89
C LEU A 784 5.80 -1.27 20.41
N ASN A 785 5.07 -2.21 21.00
CA ASN A 785 4.98 -2.40 22.44
C ASN A 785 5.75 -3.66 22.83
N LEU A 786 6.85 -3.49 23.57
CA LEU A 786 7.76 -4.53 24.01
C LEU A 786 7.81 -4.68 25.53
N ASN A 787 6.89 -4.04 26.27
CA ASN A 787 6.86 -4.04 27.74
C ASN A 787 6.94 -5.44 28.36
N ASP A 788 7.43 -5.54 29.59
CA ASP A 788 7.46 -6.77 30.40
C ASP A 788 8.23 -7.93 29.69
N ASN A 789 9.35 -7.62 29.02
CA ASN A 789 10.25 -8.60 28.36
C ASN A 789 11.71 -8.37 28.75
N ASN A 790 12.51 -9.42 28.96
CA ASN A 790 13.90 -9.34 29.42
C ASN A 790 14.90 -9.02 28.28
N LEU A 791 14.74 -7.86 27.64
CA LEU A 791 15.59 -7.43 26.51
C LEU A 791 16.99 -6.99 26.93
N GLN A 792 17.11 -6.31 28.07
CA GLN A 792 18.35 -5.73 28.60
C GLN A 792 18.99 -4.69 27.65
N ASP A 793 20.06 -4.03 28.11
CA ASP A 793 20.78 -3.04 27.31
C ASP A 793 21.28 -3.59 25.97
N SER A 794 21.69 -4.86 25.93
CA SER A 794 22.14 -5.54 24.70
C SER A 794 21.00 -5.72 23.69
N GLY A 795 19.78 -6.01 24.13
CA GLY A 795 18.61 -6.04 23.25
C GLY A 795 18.26 -4.66 22.72
N ILE A 796 18.42 -3.60 23.52
CA ILE A 796 18.20 -2.23 23.07
C ILE A 796 19.25 -1.78 22.05
N GLU A 797 20.52 -2.14 22.24
CA GLU A 797 21.59 -1.85 21.28
C GLU A 797 21.28 -2.39 19.88
N HIS A 798 20.84 -3.66 19.78
CA HIS A 798 20.42 -4.24 18.50
C HIS A 798 19.20 -3.51 17.92
N LEU A 799 18.18 -3.22 18.74
CA LEU A 799 16.97 -2.53 18.30
C LEU A 799 17.27 -1.12 17.76
N CYS A 800 18.21 -0.40 18.38
CA CYS A 800 18.64 0.94 17.96
C CYS A 800 19.22 0.97 16.54
N LEU A 801 19.94 -0.08 16.10
CA LEU A 801 20.43 -0.20 14.72
C LEU A 801 19.26 -0.14 13.72
N GLY A 802 18.15 -0.80 14.04
CA GLY A 802 16.92 -0.76 13.23
C GLY A 802 16.19 0.57 13.30
N LEU A 803 16.17 1.22 14.47
CA LEU A 803 15.52 2.53 14.67
C LEU A 803 16.23 3.67 13.93
N GLN A 804 17.55 3.60 13.73
CA GLN A 804 18.33 4.60 13.00
C GLN A 804 18.22 4.50 11.47
N SER A 805 17.68 3.38 10.95
CA SER A 805 17.53 3.17 9.51
C SER A 805 16.62 4.22 8.86
N GLN A 806 16.99 4.68 7.67
CA GLN A 806 16.15 5.57 6.83
C GLN A 806 14.78 4.96 6.48
N ASN A 807 14.63 3.64 6.57
CA ASN A 807 13.37 2.93 6.33
C ASN A 807 12.47 2.86 7.57
N CYS A 808 12.96 3.21 8.76
CA CYS A 808 12.20 3.08 10.00
C CYS A 808 11.13 4.17 10.12
N ARG A 809 9.88 3.75 10.37
CA ARG A 809 8.68 4.61 10.47
C ARG A 809 8.06 4.58 11.87
N LEU A 810 8.83 4.14 12.87
CA LEU A 810 8.31 3.92 14.22
C LEU A 810 8.05 5.26 14.92
N ASN A 811 6.80 5.49 15.32
CA ASN A 811 6.37 6.69 16.04
C ASN A 811 6.24 6.40 17.55
N THR A 812 5.75 5.22 17.94
CA THR A 812 5.60 4.83 19.34
C THR A 812 6.46 3.60 19.65
N LEU A 813 7.30 3.71 20.67
CA LEU A 813 8.07 2.60 21.25
C LEU A 813 7.82 2.54 22.76
N ARG A 814 7.42 1.37 23.27
CA ARG A 814 7.25 1.14 24.71
C ARG A 814 8.12 -0.02 25.17
N LEU A 815 8.90 0.21 26.22
CA LEU A 815 9.98 -0.64 26.73
C LEU A 815 9.91 -0.76 28.27
N ASN A 816 8.71 -0.74 28.85
CA ASN A 816 8.55 -0.71 30.30
C ASN A 816 8.93 -2.06 30.89
N ARG A 817 9.64 -2.10 32.03
CA ARG A 817 10.17 -3.35 32.61
C ARG A 817 10.97 -4.21 31.62
N CYS A 818 11.83 -3.58 30.83
CA CYS A 818 12.68 -4.29 29.87
C CYS A 818 14.12 -4.54 30.34
N GLY A 819 14.45 -4.17 31.58
CA GLY A 819 15.78 -4.37 32.15
C GLY A 819 16.82 -3.37 31.64
N LEU A 820 16.40 -2.16 31.25
CA LEU A 820 17.29 -1.10 30.79
C LEU A 820 18.06 -0.46 31.95
N THR A 821 19.30 -0.06 31.67
CA THR A 821 20.14 0.79 32.51
C THR A 821 20.61 2.01 31.71
N GLN A 822 21.56 2.78 32.25
CA GLN A 822 22.21 3.90 31.55
C GLN A 822 22.76 3.54 30.16
N LYS A 823 23.20 2.30 29.91
CA LYS A 823 23.77 1.90 28.61
C LYS A 823 22.70 1.83 27.50
N GLY A 824 21.52 1.30 27.79
CA GLY A 824 20.39 1.33 26.88
C GLY A 824 19.97 2.77 26.56
N CYS A 825 20.01 3.66 27.56
CA CYS A 825 19.71 5.08 27.38
C CYS A 825 20.72 5.83 26.49
N GLU A 826 22.02 5.51 26.57
CA GLU A 826 23.05 6.01 25.64
C GLU A 826 22.71 5.66 24.18
N LYS A 827 22.34 4.40 23.92
CA LYS A 827 21.94 3.95 22.58
C LYS A 827 20.65 4.63 22.11
N LEU A 828 19.64 4.77 22.97
CA LEU A 828 18.41 5.49 22.67
C LEU A 828 18.65 7.00 22.41
N ALA A 829 19.58 7.65 23.12
CA ALA A 829 19.96 9.04 22.86
C ALA A 829 20.52 9.23 21.44
N SER A 830 21.25 8.24 20.92
CA SER A 830 21.73 8.24 19.53
C SER A 830 20.61 8.04 18.50
N VAL A 831 19.47 7.44 18.88
CA VAL A 831 18.26 7.38 18.04
C VAL A 831 17.54 8.74 18.04
N LEU A 832 17.39 9.37 19.21
CA LEU A 832 16.74 10.68 19.34
C LEU A 832 17.52 11.79 18.62
N SER A 833 18.85 11.71 18.62
CA SER A 833 19.74 12.60 17.86
C SER A 833 19.69 12.42 16.34
N CYS A 834 19.05 11.36 15.84
CA CYS A 834 19.15 10.96 14.44
C CYS A 834 18.12 11.70 13.56
N PRO A 835 18.53 12.46 12.51
CA PRO A 835 17.60 13.21 11.66
C PRO A 835 16.53 12.35 10.98
N THR A 836 16.83 11.07 10.74
CA THR A 836 15.97 10.07 10.09
C THR A 836 14.95 9.44 11.05
N SER A 837 15.09 9.66 12.36
CA SER A 837 14.14 9.14 13.36
C SER A 837 12.76 9.78 13.20
N HIS A 838 11.73 8.95 13.30
CA HIS A 838 10.33 9.36 13.28
C HIS A 838 9.68 9.35 14.69
N LEU A 839 10.41 8.87 15.70
CA LEU A 839 9.88 8.58 17.03
C LEU A 839 9.24 9.81 17.69
N ARG A 840 8.05 9.62 18.25
CA ARG A 840 7.19 10.61 18.92
C ARG A 840 6.89 10.25 20.36
N GLU A 841 6.59 8.98 20.62
CA GLU A 841 6.28 8.47 21.95
C GLU A 841 7.33 7.45 22.36
N LEU A 842 7.99 7.70 23.49
CA LEU A 842 8.92 6.77 24.12
C LEU A 842 8.52 6.57 25.58
N ASP A 843 8.17 5.33 25.92
CA ASP A 843 7.88 4.91 27.29
C ASP A 843 8.98 3.95 27.77
N LEU A 844 9.72 4.35 28.80
CA LEU A 844 10.79 3.58 29.43
C LEU A 844 10.48 3.31 30.91
N SER A 845 9.23 3.48 31.34
CA SER A 845 8.85 3.43 32.76
C SER A 845 9.18 2.07 33.41
N ASP A 846 9.44 2.06 34.72
CA ASP A 846 9.72 0.84 35.50
C ASP A 846 10.98 0.10 34.98
N ASN A 847 12.06 0.86 34.76
CA ASN A 847 13.41 0.39 34.44
C ASN A 847 14.45 1.07 35.34
N ASN A 848 15.56 0.41 35.63
CA ASN A 848 16.60 0.95 36.53
C ASN A 848 17.57 1.89 35.78
N ILE A 849 17.01 2.97 35.25
CA ILE A 849 17.69 3.97 34.40
C ILE A 849 18.52 4.94 35.26
N GLU A 850 17.98 5.37 36.41
CA GLU A 850 18.61 6.30 37.35
C GLU A 850 18.99 7.67 36.74
N ASP A 851 19.53 8.58 37.55
CA ASP A 851 19.99 9.90 37.11
C ASP A 851 21.02 9.84 35.97
N SER A 852 21.88 8.81 35.96
CA SER A 852 22.93 8.66 34.95
C SER A 852 22.37 8.20 33.59
N GLY A 853 21.34 7.35 33.56
CA GLY A 853 20.65 7.02 32.32
C GLY A 853 19.81 8.20 31.80
N VAL A 854 19.21 8.98 32.69
CA VAL A 854 18.57 10.27 32.33
C VAL A 854 19.59 11.25 31.76
N GLN A 855 20.80 11.33 32.32
CA GLN A 855 21.90 12.15 31.78
C GLN A 855 22.24 11.74 30.33
N GLN A 856 22.36 10.44 30.05
CA GLN A 856 22.60 9.95 28.69
C GLN A 856 21.45 10.31 27.75
N LEU A 857 20.20 10.03 28.14
CA LEU A 857 19.01 10.31 27.33
C LEU A 857 18.85 11.82 27.02
N SER A 858 19.21 12.67 27.99
CA SER A 858 19.18 14.13 27.86
C SER A 858 20.07 14.65 26.73
N THR A 859 21.18 13.98 26.41
CA THR A 859 22.04 14.36 25.26
C THR A 859 21.31 14.24 23.92
N GLY A 860 20.40 13.25 23.80
CA GLY A 860 19.57 13.06 22.62
C GLY A 860 18.33 13.96 22.61
N LEU A 861 17.70 14.15 23.77
CA LEU A 861 16.52 15.02 23.92
C LEU A 861 16.82 16.49 23.56
N GLY A 862 17.97 17.00 24.03
CA GLY A 862 18.41 18.37 23.77
C GLY A 862 18.96 18.63 22.36
N ASN A 863 18.97 17.61 21.48
CA ASN A 863 19.42 17.75 20.10
C ASN A 863 18.30 18.32 19.21
N VAL A 864 18.62 19.30 18.36
CA VAL A 864 17.68 19.93 17.40
C VAL A 864 17.02 18.97 16.40
N CYS A 865 17.56 17.75 16.24
CA CYS A 865 16.96 16.70 15.41
C CYS A 865 15.94 15.83 16.16
N CYS A 866 15.82 15.96 17.49
CA CYS A 866 14.87 15.22 18.30
C CYS A 866 13.44 15.77 18.10
N LYS A 867 12.52 14.87 17.74
CA LYS A 867 11.12 15.16 17.45
C LYS A 867 10.17 14.52 18.46
N LEU A 868 10.67 14.15 19.64
CA LEU A 868 9.92 13.40 20.63
C LEU A 868 8.82 14.29 21.26
N GLU A 869 7.58 13.83 21.21
CA GLU A 869 6.39 14.52 21.69
C GLU A 869 5.95 14.01 23.07
N THR A 870 6.25 12.76 23.41
CA THR A 870 5.90 12.12 24.68
C THR A 870 7.06 11.31 25.23
N LEU A 871 7.46 11.60 26.47
CA LEU A 871 8.45 10.85 27.22
C LEU A 871 7.85 10.40 28.56
N ARG A 872 7.92 9.09 28.85
CA ARG A 872 7.49 8.53 30.14
C ARG A 872 8.64 7.78 30.82
N LEU A 873 8.89 8.15 32.07
CA LEU A 873 9.99 7.69 32.91
C LEU A 873 9.49 7.45 34.35
N SER A 874 8.26 6.96 34.51
CA SER A 874 7.73 6.66 35.84
C SER A 874 8.45 5.47 36.46
N PHE A 875 8.66 5.43 37.78
CA PHE A 875 9.40 4.33 38.45
C PHE A 875 10.83 4.09 37.90
N CYS A 876 11.59 5.15 37.60
CA CYS A 876 12.93 5.06 37.01
C CYS A 876 14.09 5.44 37.96
N ASN A 877 13.82 5.57 39.27
CA ASN A 877 14.78 6.03 40.29
C ASN A 877 15.43 7.39 39.99
N ILE A 878 14.66 8.33 39.41
CA ILE A 878 15.12 9.67 39.05
C ILE A 878 15.10 10.58 40.29
N THR A 879 16.15 11.35 40.53
CA THR A 879 16.23 12.34 41.61
C THR A 879 16.22 13.78 41.07
N GLU A 880 16.37 14.78 41.95
CA GLU A 880 16.64 16.17 41.57
C GLU A 880 17.74 16.31 40.51
N LYS A 881 18.80 15.46 40.55
CA LYS A 881 19.89 15.51 39.57
C LYS A 881 19.41 15.13 38.17
N GLY A 882 18.60 14.09 38.03
CA GLY A 882 17.95 13.72 36.78
C GLY A 882 17.01 14.81 36.26
N CYS A 883 16.26 15.47 37.15
CA CYS A 883 15.49 16.68 36.80
C CYS A 883 16.36 17.79 36.22
N ALA A 884 17.55 18.05 36.78
CA ALA A 884 18.47 19.06 36.24
C ALA A 884 18.99 18.72 34.83
N PHE A 885 19.28 17.44 34.55
CA PHE A 885 19.65 17.01 33.19
C PHE A 885 18.50 17.15 32.19
N LEU A 886 17.28 16.75 32.57
CA LEU A 886 16.09 16.94 31.73
C LEU A 886 15.79 18.42 31.47
N ALA A 887 15.85 19.26 32.51
CA ALA A 887 15.68 20.70 32.40
C ALA A 887 16.67 21.33 31.40
N SER A 888 17.94 20.92 31.45
CA SER A 888 18.95 21.39 30.48
C SER A 888 18.64 20.94 29.04
N ALA A 889 18.13 19.72 28.84
CA ALA A 889 17.75 19.22 27.52
C ALA A 889 16.53 19.96 26.96
N VAL A 890 15.48 20.13 27.78
CA VAL A 890 14.26 20.85 27.44
C VAL A 890 14.56 22.30 27.05
N LYS A 891 15.38 23.03 27.83
CA LYS A 891 15.81 24.39 27.48
C LYS A 891 16.61 24.46 26.16
N SER A 892 17.29 23.38 25.77
CA SER A 892 18.09 23.32 24.54
C SER A 892 17.26 23.00 23.29
N ASN A 893 16.18 22.22 23.42
CA ASN A 893 15.28 21.86 22.32
C ASN A 893 13.80 21.84 22.80
N PRO A 894 13.18 23.01 22.99
CA PRO A 894 11.88 23.10 23.67
C PRO A 894 10.66 22.84 22.78
N SER A 895 10.78 22.82 21.45
CA SER A 895 9.65 22.97 20.53
C SER A 895 8.79 21.73 20.30
N HIS A 896 9.10 20.57 20.89
CA HIS A 896 8.49 19.29 20.50
C HIS A 896 7.87 18.47 21.63
N LEU A 897 8.41 18.52 22.85
CA LEU A 897 7.86 17.72 23.95
C LEU A 897 6.51 18.30 24.41
N SER A 898 5.47 17.45 24.46
CA SER A 898 4.09 17.81 24.81
C SER A 898 3.49 17.03 26.00
N GLU A 899 4.03 15.84 26.31
CA GLU A 899 3.75 15.06 27.53
C GLU A 899 5.08 14.60 28.16
N LEU A 900 5.27 14.88 29.45
CA LEU A 900 6.38 14.37 30.26
C LEU A 900 5.83 13.71 31.53
N ASP A 901 6.08 12.41 31.69
CA ASP A 901 5.68 11.65 32.89
C ASP A 901 6.91 11.26 33.71
N LEU A 902 7.02 11.87 34.89
CA LEU A 902 8.04 11.62 35.92
C LEU A 902 7.39 11.17 37.25
N SER A 903 6.12 10.74 37.23
CA SER A 903 5.44 10.23 38.42
C SER A 903 6.18 9.04 39.04
N TYR A 904 6.04 8.81 40.34
CA TYR A 904 6.69 7.69 41.05
C TYR A 904 8.25 7.66 40.96
N ASN A 905 8.91 8.79 41.25
CA ASN A 905 10.37 8.97 41.37
C ASN A 905 10.74 9.77 42.66
N HIS A 906 11.97 10.30 42.74
CA HIS A 906 12.56 11.03 43.88
C HIS A 906 12.91 12.49 43.57
N LEU A 907 12.08 13.16 42.77
CA LEU A 907 12.42 14.49 42.27
C LEU A 907 12.59 15.53 43.41
N GLY A 908 11.82 15.37 44.50
CA GLY A 908 11.70 16.37 45.56
C GLY A 908 10.98 17.63 45.09
N GLU A 909 10.68 18.56 46.00
CA GLU A 909 10.11 19.87 45.62
C GLU A 909 11.08 20.66 44.71
N SER A 910 12.38 20.52 44.96
CA SER A 910 13.45 21.13 44.16
C SER A 910 13.47 20.62 42.71
N GLY A 911 13.46 19.30 42.49
CA GLY A 911 13.45 18.73 41.14
C GLY A 911 12.16 19.01 40.38
N VAL A 912 11.00 18.97 41.04
CA VAL A 912 9.72 19.37 40.45
C VAL A 912 9.74 20.84 40.02
N LYS A 913 10.31 21.72 40.87
CA LYS A 913 10.47 23.14 40.54
C LYS A 913 11.41 23.34 39.35
N ILE A 914 12.58 22.72 39.37
CA ILE A 914 13.60 22.82 38.30
C ILE A 914 13.03 22.42 36.93
N ILE A 915 12.27 21.32 36.86
CA ILE A 915 11.69 20.90 35.58
C ILE A 915 10.52 21.80 35.15
N SER A 916 9.70 22.29 36.09
CA SER A 916 8.58 23.19 35.78
C SER A 916 9.07 24.55 35.25
N GLU A 917 10.03 25.18 35.93
CA GLU A 917 10.65 26.43 35.47
C GLU A 917 11.31 26.27 34.10
N ALA A 918 11.92 25.10 33.83
CA ALA A 918 12.54 24.81 32.54
C ALA A 918 11.54 24.66 31.37
N LEU A 919 10.36 24.12 31.65
CA LEU A 919 9.27 23.98 30.68
C LEU A 919 8.63 25.34 30.36
N GLU A 920 8.45 26.19 31.37
CA GLU A 920 7.98 27.58 31.19
C GLU A 920 8.98 28.42 30.38
N GLU A 921 10.26 28.42 30.76
CA GLU A 921 11.32 29.16 30.06
C GLU A 921 11.51 28.69 28.61
N GLY A 922 11.41 27.38 28.36
CA GLY A 922 11.55 26.80 27.03
C GLY A 922 10.49 27.27 26.03
N ARG A 923 9.32 27.71 26.51
CA ARG A 923 8.09 27.86 25.70
C ARG A 923 7.65 26.55 25.06
N CYS A 924 7.81 25.43 25.77
CA CYS A 924 7.24 24.16 25.35
C CYS A 924 5.72 24.31 25.29
N GLU A 925 5.07 23.84 24.21
CA GLU A 925 3.60 23.64 24.19
C GLU A 925 3.23 22.38 25.02
N LEU A 926 3.81 22.25 26.22
CA LEU A 926 3.63 21.07 27.06
C LEU A 926 2.22 21.07 27.64
N THR A 927 1.41 20.13 27.16
CA THR A 927 0.01 20.00 27.58
C THR A 927 -0.13 19.24 28.90
N THR A 928 0.83 18.38 29.24
CA THR A 928 0.78 17.50 30.41
C THR A 928 2.17 17.25 31.02
N LEU A 929 2.42 17.79 32.21
CA LEU A 929 3.50 17.34 33.11
C LEU A 929 2.87 16.48 34.21
N ARG A 930 3.35 15.25 34.41
CA ARG A 930 2.96 14.42 35.55
C ARG A 930 4.16 14.23 36.48
N VAL A 931 3.96 14.65 37.73
CA VAL A 931 4.94 14.51 38.82
C VAL A 931 4.27 13.92 40.06
N ASP A 932 3.17 13.19 39.87
CA ASP A 932 2.37 12.65 40.97
C ASP A 932 3.18 11.67 41.83
N HIS A 933 3.00 11.80 43.14
CA HIS A 933 3.60 10.96 44.17
C HIS A 933 5.15 10.95 44.24
N ASN A 934 5.82 12.02 43.82
CA ASN A 934 7.27 12.15 43.97
C ASN A 934 7.68 12.48 45.42
N ALA A 935 8.12 11.46 46.18
CA ALA A 935 8.50 11.58 47.59
C ALA A 935 9.93 11.09 47.86
N GLU A 936 10.54 11.56 48.96
CA GLU A 936 11.93 11.24 49.36
C GLU A 936 12.16 9.75 49.71
N HIS A 937 11.12 8.91 49.80
CA HIS A 937 11.18 7.61 50.48
C HIS A 937 10.63 6.42 49.65
N TRP A 938 10.77 6.45 48.33
CA TRP A 938 10.24 5.42 47.42
C TRP A 938 11.31 4.50 46.78
N PHE A 939 12.04 3.79 47.64
CA PHE A 939 12.74 2.53 47.35
C PHE A 939 14.21 2.53 46.88
N LYS A 940 14.98 1.73 47.61
CA LYS A 940 16.26 1.16 47.20
C LYS A 940 16.09 -0.32 46.82
N PRO A 941 17.04 -0.93 46.09
CA PRO A 941 17.20 -2.39 45.99
C PRO A 941 17.53 -3.12 47.32
N GLY A 942 17.31 -2.48 48.48
CA GLY A 942 17.87 -2.87 49.77
C GLY A 942 16.89 -3.44 50.79
N LEU A 943 15.58 -3.58 50.53
CA LEU A 943 14.61 -3.98 51.58
C LEU A 943 15.01 -5.23 52.39
N ARG A 944 15.61 -6.23 51.75
CA ARG A 944 16.05 -7.47 52.41
C ARG A 944 17.16 -7.23 53.44
N GLU A 945 17.84 -6.08 53.41
CA GLU A 945 18.76 -5.65 54.48
C GLU A 945 18.04 -5.42 55.83
N TYR A 946 16.71 -5.24 55.80
CA TYR A 946 15.84 -5.13 56.97
C TYR A 946 15.00 -6.39 57.22
N ALA A 947 15.35 -7.54 56.62
CA ALA A 947 14.64 -8.79 56.81
C ALA A 947 14.54 -9.15 58.30
N CYS A 948 13.33 -9.48 58.78
CA CYS A 948 13.08 -9.89 60.16
C CYS A 948 12.44 -11.28 60.22
N GLU A 949 12.97 -12.15 61.09
CA GLU A 949 12.32 -13.41 61.41
C GLU A 949 11.09 -13.18 62.30
N LEU A 950 9.98 -13.81 61.93
CA LEU A 950 8.70 -13.73 62.64
C LEU A 950 8.20 -15.13 62.97
N THR A 951 7.50 -15.30 64.10
CA THR A 951 6.79 -16.52 64.48
C THR A 951 5.38 -16.19 64.92
N MET A 952 4.39 -16.98 64.51
CA MET A 952 2.99 -16.79 64.90
C MET A 952 2.77 -17.24 66.35
N ASP A 953 2.13 -16.42 67.18
CA ASP A 953 1.93 -16.67 68.60
C ASP A 953 0.76 -17.64 68.88
N PRO A 954 1.02 -18.89 69.32
CA PRO A 954 -0.02 -19.88 69.62
C PRO A 954 -0.92 -19.47 70.79
N ASN A 955 -0.56 -18.47 71.60
CA ASN A 955 -1.41 -17.95 72.68
C ASN A 955 -2.44 -16.94 72.18
N THR A 956 -2.23 -16.33 71.00
CA THR A 956 -3.19 -15.41 70.38
C THR A 956 -4.10 -16.11 69.35
N ALA A 957 -3.61 -17.17 68.71
CA ALA A 957 -4.29 -17.86 67.61
C ALA A 957 -5.73 -18.30 67.93
N HIS A 958 -6.68 -17.92 67.09
CA HIS A 958 -8.06 -18.40 67.18
C HIS A 958 -8.15 -19.94 67.08
N LYS A 959 -9.10 -20.57 67.77
CA LYS A 959 -9.23 -22.04 67.81
C LYS A 959 -9.46 -22.69 66.44
N LEU A 960 -10.02 -21.98 65.45
CA LEU A 960 -10.17 -22.50 64.07
C LEU A 960 -8.90 -22.37 63.21
N LEU A 961 -7.79 -21.85 63.75
CA LEU A 961 -6.52 -21.75 63.03
C LEU A 961 -5.62 -22.94 63.37
N ILE A 962 -5.07 -23.57 62.34
CA ILE A 962 -4.05 -24.62 62.48
C ILE A 962 -2.69 -23.97 62.19
N LEU A 963 -1.87 -23.81 63.23
CA LEU A 963 -0.47 -23.44 63.11
C LEU A 963 0.41 -24.67 62.81
N SER A 964 1.46 -24.50 62.02
CA SER A 964 2.53 -25.50 61.85
C SER A 964 3.46 -25.56 63.07
N ASP A 965 4.18 -26.67 63.22
CA ASP A 965 5.12 -26.90 64.33
C ASP A 965 6.24 -25.83 64.40
N ASP A 966 6.66 -25.31 63.24
CA ASP A 966 7.65 -24.23 63.09
C ASP A 966 7.07 -22.81 63.31
N GLN A 967 5.75 -22.69 63.52
CA GLN A 967 5.00 -21.44 63.68
C GLN A 967 5.15 -20.46 62.49
N GLN A 968 5.59 -20.95 61.32
CA GLN A 968 5.74 -20.17 60.10
C GLN A 968 4.50 -20.20 59.20
N LYS A 969 3.57 -21.14 59.40
CA LYS A 969 2.39 -21.34 58.55
C LYS A 969 1.11 -21.40 59.38
N VAL A 970 0.06 -20.77 58.86
CA VAL A 970 -1.31 -20.86 59.37
C VAL A 970 -2.26 -21.35 58.28
N LEU A 971 -3.20 -22.22 58.63
CA LEU A 971 -4.29 -22.70 57.79
C LEU A 971 -5.63 -22.51 58.51
N HIS A 972 -6.71 -22.30 57.73
CA HIS A 972 -8.06 -22.29 58.27
C HIS A 972 -8.59 -23.73 58.42
N GLY A 973 -8.75 -24.18 59.66
CA GLY A 973 -9.35 -25.47 60.00
C GLY A 973 -10.88 -25.50 59.83
N VAL A 974 -11.46 -26.70 59.97
CA VAL A 974 -12.92 -26.89 60.04
C VAL A 974 -13.37 -27.16 61.48
N GLU A 975 -12.47 -27.66 62.31
CA GLU A 975 -12.69 -28.02 63.72
C GLU A 975 -11.82 -27.17 64.64
N GLU A 976 -12.29 -26.95 65.88
CA GLU A 976 -11.51 -26.24 66.89
C GLU A 976 -10.28 -27.05 67.32
N GLN A 977 -9.12 -26.41 67.25
CA GLN A 977 -7.85 -26.96 67.71
C GLN A 977 -7.78 -26.97 69.24
N PRO A 978 -7.14 -27.97 69.86
CA PRO A 978 -7.09 -28.15 71.32
C PRO A 978 -6.09 -27.19 72.00
N TYR A 979 -6.08 -25.93 71.59
CA TYR A 979 -5.26 -24.90 72.21
C TYR A 979 -5.77 -24.55 73.62
N PRO A 980 -4.88 -24.44 74.63
CA PRO A 980 -5.27 -23.99 75.97
C PRO A 980 -5.95 -22.62 75.93
N ASP A 981 -6.95 -22.43 76.79
CA ASP A 981 -7.58 -21.11 76.96
C ASP A 981 -6.55 -20.10 77.49
N HIS A 982 -6.53 -18.92 76.87
CA HIS A 982 -5.55 -17.87 77.16
C HIS A 982 -6.23 -16.49 77.05
N PRO A 983 -5.90 -15.50 77.91
CA PRO A 983 -6.51 -14.17 77.87
C PRO A 983 -6.33 -13.49 76.50
N ASP A 984 -5.13 -13.56 75.92
CA ASP A 984 -4.82 -12.92 74.63
C ASP A 984 -5.37 -13.67 73.39
N ARG A 985 -6.04 -14.82 73.57
CA ARG A 985 -6.55 -15.64 72.46
C ARG A 985 -7.75 -14.98 71.78
N PHE A 986 -7.73 -14.83 70.45
CA PHE A 986 -8.91 -14.44 69.69
C PHE A 986 -10.00 -15.51 69.79
N ASP A 987 -11.25 -15.13 70.09
CA ASP A 987 -12.37 -16.08 70.30
C ASP A 987 -13.41 -16.13 69.17
N TYR A 988 -13.58 -15.03 68.43
CA TYR A 988 -14.58 -14.91 67.36
C TYR A 988 -13.96 -14.80 65.96
N TRP A 989 -12.96 -13.93 65.79
CA TRP A 989 -12.30 -13.69 64.51
C TRP A 989 -11.07 -14.59 64.32
N ALA A 990 -11.03 -15.36 63.24
CA ALA A 990 -9.95 -16.30 62.90
C ALA A 990 -8.61 -15.62 62.56
N GLN A 991 -7.94 -15.07 63.58
CA GLN A 991 -6.72 -14.26 63.47
C GLN A 991 -5.61 -14.75 64.42
N VAL A 992 -4.37 -14.37 64.13
CA VAL A 992 -3.19 -14.62 64.96
C VAL A 992 -2.19 -13.46 64.85
N LEU A 993 -1.52 -13.10 65.95
CA LEU A 993 -0.39 -12.15 65.95
C LEU A 993 0.95 -12.87 65.82
N SER A 994 2.00 -12.15 65.44
CA SER A 994 3.38 -12.54 65.73
C SER A 994 3.69 -12.47 67.23
N GLN A 995 4.71 -13.22 67.67
CA GLN A 995 5.31 -13.08 69.00
C GLN A 995 6.15 -11.79 69.09
N GLN A 996 6.80 -11.41 67.99
CA GLN A 996 7.66 -10.24 67.89
C GLN A 996 6.84 -8.96 67.72
N GLY A 997 7.13 -7.96 68.56
CA GLY A 997 6.66 -6.58 68.40
C GLY A 997 7.74 -5.69 67.80
N LEU A 998 7.44 -5.07 66.66
CA LEU A 998 8.38 -4.33 65.83
C LEU A 998 8.42 -2.83 66.20
N GLN A 999 9.63 -2.27 66.29
CA GLN A 999 9.92 -0.87 66.62
C GLN A 999 11.04 -0.27 65.75
N GLY A 1000 11.32 -0.85 64.58
CA GLY A 1000 12.43 -0.44 63.72
C GLY A 1000 12.05 -0.45 62.24
N ARG A 1001 13.08 -0.52 61.40
CA ARG A 1001 12.92 -0.95 60.00
C ARG A 1001 12.83 -2.46 59.95
N CYS A 1002 11.75 -2.97 59.38
CA CYS A 1002 11.47 -4.40 59.31
C CYS A 1002 10.85 -4.76 57.96
N TYR A 1003 11.28 -5.88 57.39
CA TYR A 1003 10.80 -6.42 56.13
C TYR A 1003 10.49 -7.90 56.26
N TRP A 1004 9.34 -8.33 55.75
CA TRP A 1004 9.00 -9.75 55.66
C TRP A 1004 8.14 -10.05 54.42
N GLU A 1005 8.30 -11.26 53.90
CA GLU A 1005 7.50 -11.80 52.79
C GLU A 1005 6.59 -12.92 53.29
N VAL A 1006 5.41 -13.05 52.67
CA VAL A 1006 4.49 -14.18 52.87
C VAL A 1006 4.04 -14.75 51.54
N GLU A 1007 3.83 -16.06 51.50
CA GLU A 1007 3.12 -16.77 50.45
C GLU A 1007 1.74 -17.18 50.97
N TRP A 1008 0.68 -16.94 50.20
CA TRP A 1008 -0.68 -17.30 50.60
C TRP A 1008 -1.36 -18.27 49.62
N GLY A 1009 -2.45 -18.89 50.05
CA GLY A 1009 -3.26 -19.79 49.25
C GLY A 1009 -4.74 -19.73 49.63
N GLY A 1010 -5.57 -20.31 48.77
CA GLY A 1010 -7.03 -20.36 48.93
C GLY A 1010 -7.75 -19.13 48.36
N LYS A 1011 -8.88 -18.76 48.98
CA LYS A 1011 -9.81 -17.76 48.43
C LYS A 1011 -9.60 -16.34 48.99
N TRP A 1012 -9.13 -16.23 50.24
CA TRP A 1012 -9.04 -14.97 50.95
C TRP A 1012 -7.99 -15.01 52.06
N VAL A 1013 -7.19 -13.94 52.16
CA VAL A 1013 -6.23 -13.71 53.25
C VAL A 1013 -6.17 -12.23 53.64
N GLY A 1014 -5.86 -11.95 54.90
CA GLY A 1014 -5.51 -10.64 55.42
C GLY A 1014 -4.11 -10.66 56.03
N ILE A 1015 -3.30 -9.66 55.69
CA ILE A 1015 -2.00 -9.38 56.30
C ILE A 1015 -1.97 -7.92 56.78
N GLY A 1016 -1.34 -7.65 57.91
CA GLY A 1016 -1.28 -6.31 58.46
C GLY A 1016 -0.39 -6.21 59.69
N VAL A 1017 -0.54 -5.11 60.43
CA VAL A 1017 0.07 -4.90 61.74
C VAL A 1017 -0.94 -4.28 62.71
N ALA A 1018 -0.80 -4.56 64.01
CA ALA A 1018 -1.65 -4.03 65.07
C ALA A 1018 -0.83 -3.71 66.33
N TYR A 1019 -1.29 -2.76 67.15
CA TYR A 1019 -0.80 -2.65 68.53
C TYR A 1019 -1.27 -3.84 69.37
N LYS A 1020 -0.52 -4.18 70.43
CA LYS A 1020 -0.88 -5.28 71.33
C LYS A 1020 -2.25 -5.08 72.02
N SER A 1021 -2.70 -3.83 72.12
CA SER A 1021 -4.00 -3.43 72.70
C SER A 1021 -5.23 -3.71 71.83
N ILE A 1022 -5.11 -4.30 70.63
CA ILE A 1022 -6.27 -4.75 69.86
C ILE A 1022 -7.12 -5.73 70.69
N SER A 1023 -8.44 -5.56 70.68
CA SER A 1023 -9.34 -6.39 71.48
C SER A 1023 -9.35 -7.83 70.97
N ARG A 1024 -9.57 -8.80 71.88
CA ARG A 1024 -9.46 -10.24 71.60
C ARG A 1024 -10.79 -10.97 71.66
N LYS A 1025 -11.81 -10.37 72.26
CA LYS A 1025 -13.03 -11.05 72.69
C LYS A 1025 -14.27 -10.43 72.06
N GLY A 1026 -15.10 -11.26 71.44
CA GLY A 1026 -16.36 -10.86 70.84
C GLY A 1026 -16.31 -10.50 69.35
N SER A 1027 -17.48 -10.25 68.78
CA SER A 1027 -17.72 -10.07 67.35
C SER A 1027 -17.58 -8.62 66.85
N GLU A 1028 -17.26 -7.68 67.73
CA GLU A 1028 -17.17 -6.25 67.43
C GLU A 1028 -15.99 -5.92 66.49
N THR A 1029 -16.06 -4.75 65.84
CA THR A 1029 -15.06 -4.28 64.88
C THR A 1029 -13.69 -3.99 65.51
N ASP A 1030 -13.67 -3.71 66.81
CA ASP A 1030 -12.44 -3.46 67.57
C ASP A 1030 -11.58 -4.72 67.77
N CYS A 1031 -12.14 -5.89 67.45
CA CYS A 1031 -11.45 -7.18 67.52
C CYS A 1031 -10.85 -7.64 66.16
N VAL A 1032 -11.06 -6.90 65.06
CA VAL A 1032 -10.65 -7.35 63.71
C VAL A 1032 -9.69 -6.39 63.01
N MET A 1033 -8.66 -6.94 62.36
CA MET A 1033 -7.57 -6.17 61.74
C MET A 1033 -8.06 -5.15 60.69
N GLY A 1034 -7.53 -3.94 60.77
CA GLY A 1034 -7.83 -2.80 59.87
C GLY A 1034 -9.17 -2.11 60.14
N TYR A 1035 -10.01 -2.61 61.04
CA TYR A 1035 -11.37 -2.09 61.28
C TYR A 1035 -11.45 -1.20 62.53
N ASN A 1036 -10.30 -0.80 63.07
CA ASN A 1036 -10.14 0.04 64.25
C ASN A 1036 -8.89 0.95 64.09
N GLU A 1037 -8.69 1.86 65.04
CA GLU A 1037 -7.58 2.82 65.04
C GLU A 1037 -6.22 2.23 65.43
N VAL A 1038 -6.20 1.00 65.96
CA VAL A 1038 -5.00 0.34 66.47
C VAL A 1038 -4.42 -0.70 65.51
N SER A 1039 -4.93 -0.79 64.27
CA SER A 1039 -4.44 -1.73 63.26
C SER A 1039 -4.61 -1.27 61.81
N TRP A 1040 -3.77 -1.80 60.94
CA TRP A 1040 -3.69 -1.49 59.51
C TRP A 1040 -3.56 -2.80 58.73
N SER A 1041 -4.35 -3.02 57.68
CA SER A 1041 -4.32 -4.27 56.91
C SER A 1041 -4.47 -4.11 55.40
N LEU A 1042 -3.96 -5.12 54.70
CA LEU A 1042 -4.22 -5.45 53.31
C LEU A 1042 -4.98 -6.79 53.26
N HIS A 1043 -6.15 -6.78 52.62
CA HIS A 1043 -6.98 -7.95 52.34
C HIS A 1043 -6.84 -8.33 50.87
N CYS A 1044 -6.56 -9.60 50.62
CA CYS A 1044 -6.26 -10.16 49.30
C CYS A 1044 -7.24 -11.27 48.95
N SER A 1045 -7.67 -11.32 47.69
CA SER A 1045 -8.59 -12.34 47.17
C SER A 1045 -8.39 -12.53 45.67
N GLY A 1046 -9.02 -13.54 45.08
CA GLY A 1046 -9.06 -13.69 43.62
C GLY A 1046 -9.71 -12.51 42.87
N MET A 1047 -10.42 -11.61 43.57
CA MET A 1047 -11.03 -10.40 43.02
C MET A 1047 -10.14 -9.15 43.18
N GLY A 1048 -8.88 -9.30 43.60
CA GLY A 1048 -7.92 -8.22 43.81
C GLY A 1048 -7.71 -7.84 45.28
N TYR A 1049 -7.19 -6.63 45.48
CA TYR A 1049 -6.62 -6.13 46.74
C TYR A 1049 -7.43 -4.98 47.35
N ARG A 1050 -7.55 -4.94 48.68
CA ARG A 1050 -8.17 -3.84 49.43
C ARG A 1050 -7.40 -3.55 50.71
N VAL A 1051 -7.16 -2.29 51.03
CA VAL A 1051 -6.55 -1.87 52.31
C VAL A 1051 -7.59 -1.33 53.27
N TYR A 1052 -7.37 -1.52 54.56
CA TYR A 1052 -8.28 -1.11 55.63
C TYR A 1052 -7.52 -0.49 56.81
N HIS A 1053 -8.02 0.64 57.30
CA HIS A 1053 -7.66 1.24 58.59
C HIS A 1053 -8.86 2.05 59.11
N ASN A 1054 -9.18 1.96 60.41
CA ASN A 1054 -10.31 2.63 61.06
C ASN A 1054 -11.62 2.60 60.24
N LEU A 1055 -12.07 1.38 59.87
CA LEU A 1055 -13.23 1.08 59.02
C LEU A 1055 -13.16 1.62 57.57
N ARG A 1056 -12.15 2.43 57.22
CA ARG A 1056 -12.00 3.03 55.90
C ARG A 1056 -11.31 2.04 54.96
N GLY A 1057 -12.09 1.48 54.03
CA GLY A 1057 -11.60 0.57 52.99
C GLY A 1057 -11.28 1.30 51.68
N ILE A 1058 -10.11 1.03 51.09
CA ILE A 1058 -9.75 1.49 49.73
C ILE A 1058 -9.54 0.26 48.84
N VAL A 1059 -10.19 0.23 47.68
CA VAL A 1059 -9.96 -0.79 46.65
C VAL A 1059 -8.77 -0.38 45.79
N LEU A 1060 -7.79 -1.27 45.63
CA LEU A 1060 -6.61 -0.99 44.83
C LEU A 1060 -6.82 -1.47 43.40
N SER A 1061 -6.62 -0.58 42.41
CA SER A 1061 -6.76 -0.86 40.97
C SER A 1061 -5.57 -1.64 40.38
N VAL A 1062 -5.01 -2.58 41.16
CA VAL A 1062 -3.91 -3.45 40.73
C VAL A 1062 -4.50 -4.80 40.31
N PRO A 1063 -4.32 -5.25 39.06
CA PRO A 1063 -4.82 -6.56 38.62
C PRO A 1063 -4.25 -7.69 39.50
N PRO A 1064 -5.06 -8.68 39.92
CA PRO A 1064 -4.54 -9.87 40.57
C PRO A 1064 -3.55 -10.56 39.62
N GLY A 1065 -2.36 -10.88 40.12
CA GLY A 1065 -1.32 -11.58 39.36
C GLY A 1065 -1.23 -13.05 39.76
N ASP A 1066 -0.57 -13.86 38.93
CA ASP A 1066 -0.48 -15.31 39.14
C ASP A 1066 0.35 -15.71 40.38
N SER A 1067 1.20 -14.80 40.87
CA SER A 1067 2.00 -14.99 42.09
C SER A 1067 1.20 -14.67 43.35
N ARG A 1068 1.20 -15.61 44.30
CA ARG A 1068 0.58 -15.43 45.64
C ARG A 1068 1.57 -14.94 46.71
N GLY A 1069 2.66 -14.29 46.29
CA GLY A 1069 3.61 -13.65 47.18
C GLY A 1069 3.18 -12.23 47.54
N LEU A 1070 3.35 -11.85 48.81
CA LEU A 1070 3.16 -10.49 49.34
C LEU A 1070 4.36 -10.12 50.20
N ALA A 1071 4.70 -8.84 50.27
CA ALA A 1071 5.70 -8.33 51.20
C ALA A 1071 5.18 -7.14 51.98
N VAL A 1072 5.72 -6.94 53.16
CA VAL A 1072 5.43 -5.78 54.02
C VAL A 1072 6.75 -5.15 54.43
N TYR A 1073 6.82 -3.83 54.34
CA TYR A 1073 7.90 -3.01 54.87
C TYR A 1073 7.34 -2.05 55.90
N LEU A 1074 7.96 -2.03 57.08
CA LEU A 1074 7.67 -1.10 58.17
C LEU A 1074 8.93 -0.26 58.42
N ASP A 1075 8.80 1.06 58.45
CA ASP A 1075 9.73 1.98 59.09
C ASP A 1075 9.00 2.64 60.27
N TRP A 1076 9.19 2.08 61.47
CA TRP A 1076 8.48 2.52 62.66
C TRP A 1076 8.81 3.99 63.03
N GLN A 1077 10.08 4.39 62.87
CA GLN A 1077 10.56 5.74 63.15
C GLN A 1077 9.99 6.78 62.18
N ALA A 1078 9.96 6.46 60.88
CA ALA A 1078 9.40 7.34 59.85
C ALA A 1078 7.86 7.32 59.79
N GLY A 1079 7.21 6.36 60.47
CA GLY A 1079 5.76 6.22 60.44
C GLY A 1079 5.23 5.61 59.14
N ILE A 1080 6.03 4.80 58.44
CA ILE A 1080 5.71 4.25 57.12
C ILE A 1080 5.39 2.77 57.24
N LEU A 1081 4.25 2.35 56.69
CA LEU A 1081 3.88 0.95 56.50
C LEU A 1081 3.47 0.73 55.04
N SER A 1082 4.23 -0.06 54.31
CA SER A 1082 4.03 -0.29 52.88
C SER A 1082 3.83 -1.77 52.55
N PHE A 1083 2.96 -2.04 51.59
CA PHE A 1083 2.61 -3.38 51.12
C PHE A 1083 3.00 -3.56 49.65
N TYR A 1084 3.45 -4.77 49.31
CA TYR A 1084 3.90 -5.16 47.97
C TYR A 1084 3.34 -6.52 47.58
N ARG A 1085 3.21 -6.75 46.27
CA ARG A 1085 3.08 -8.09 45.68
C ARG A 1085 4.47 -8.56 45.26
N VAL A 1086 4.81 -9.81 45.59
CA VAL A 1086 6.05 -10.47 45.18
C VAL A 1086 5.75 -11.37 43.98
N SER A 1087 6.39 -11.11 42.84
CA SER A 1087 6.29 -11.94 41.62
C SER A 1087 7.20 -13.18 41.70
N PHE A 1088 7.00 -14.17 40.82
CA PHE A 1088 7.85 -15.39 40.79
C PHE A 1088 9.35 -15.10 40.61
N GLY A 1089 9.73 -14.02 39.92
CA GLY A 1089 11.12 -13.52 39.84
C GLY A 1089 11.61 -12.75 41.09
N ARG A 1090 10.89 -12.84 42.21
CA ARG A 1090 11.08 -12.08 43.46
C ARG A 1090 11.18 -10.55 43.30
N SER A 1091 10.54 -9.98 42.28
CA SER A 1091 10.37 -8.53 42.12
C SER A 1091 9.15 -8.02 42.91
N LEU A 1092 9.23 -6.77 43.39
CA LEU A 1092 8.22 -6.15 44.25
C LEU A 1092 7.36 -5.15 43.47
N THR A 1093 6.08 -5.44 43.27
CA THR A 1093 5.10 -4.43 42.84
C THR A 1093 4.55 -3.72 44.07
N HIS A 1094 4.67 -2.39 44.18
CA HIS A 1094 4.00 -1.62 45.23
C HIS A 1094 2.48 -1.76 45.13
N LEU A 1095 1.80 -1.88 46.29
CA LEU A 1095 0.35 -1.94 46.39
C LEU A 1095 -0.22 -0.71 47.10
N HIS A 1096 0.32 -0.39 48.28
CA HIS A 1096 -0.14 0.74 49.10
C HIS A 1096 0.87 1.12 50.18
N THR A 1097 0.80 2.38 50.65
CA THR A 1097 1.55 2.86 51.82
C THR A 1097 0.63 3.65 52.75
N PHE A 1098 0.59 3.27 54.02
CA PHE A 1098 0.09 4.10 55.10
C PHE A 1098 1.23 4.97 55.65
N VAL A 1099 0.94 6.24 55.91
CA VAL A 1099 1.83 7.17 56.61
C VAL A 1099 1.11 7.63 57.87
N THR A 1100 1.63 7.28 59.05
CA THR A 1100 1.02 7.59 60.35
C THR A 1100 2.04 7.53 61.48
N LYS A 1101 1.83 8.29 62.56
CA LYS A 1101 2.74 8.29 63.70
C LYS A 1101 2.46 7.12 64.63
N PHE A 1102 3.32 6.10 64.61
CA PHE A 1102 3.22 4.98 65.53
C PHE A 1102 3.60 5.38 66.97
N THR A 1103 2.88 4.85 67.95
CA THR A 1103 3.03 5.19 69.38
C THR A 1103 3.38 4.01 70.27
N GLN A 1104 3.28 2.79 69.74
CA GLN A 1104 3.55 1.53 70.43
C GLN A 1104 4.23 0.53 69.47
N PRO A 1105 4.90 -0.53 69.97
CA PRO A 1105 5.35 -1.64 69.13
C PRO A 1105 4.21 -2.25 68.31
N LEU A 1106 4.50 -2.53 67.04
CA LEU A 1106 3.56 -3.11 66.08
C LEU A 1106 3.79 -4.61 65.92
N TYR A 1107 2.73 -5.39 66.06
CA TYR A 1107 2.75 -6.84 65.90
C TYR A 1107 2.10 -7.17 64.56
N PRO A 1108 2.84 -7.77 63.60
CA PRO A 1108 2.25 -8.44 62.45
C PRO A 1108 1.01 -9.27 62.81
N ILE A 1109 -0.08 -9.07 62.06
CA ILE A 1109 -1.36 -9.77 62.25
C ILE A 1109 -1.76 -10.46 60.95
N PHE A 1110 -2.21 -11.70 61.07
CA PHE A 1110 -2.58 -12.56 59.95
C PHE A 1110 -3.99 -13.11 60.15
N LYS A 1111 -4.77 -13.15 59.06
CA LYS A 1111 -6.13 -13.70 59.01
C LYS A 1111 -6.28 -14.56 57.76
N VAL A 1112 -6.71 -15.80 57.92
CA VAL A 1112 -7.07 -16.69 56.79
C VAL A 1112 -8.55 -17.01 56.89
N TRP A 1113 -9.25 -17.12 55.75
CA TRP A 1113 -10.68 -17.41 55.76
C TRP A 1113 -11.11 -18.29 54.58
N GLY A 1114 -11.94 -19.29 54.88
CA GLY A 1114 -12.45 -20.26 53.90
C GLY A 1114 -11.60 -21.52 53.79
N LYS A 1115 -12.23 -22.60 53.30
CA LYS A 1115 -11.59 -23.91 53.10
C LYS A 1115 -10.35 -23.79 52.20
N GLU A 1116 -9.28 -24.47 52.57
CA GLU A 1116 -7.96 -24.48 51.91
C GLU A 1116 -7.22 -23.12 51.90
N SER A 1117 -7.73 -22.09 52.58
CA SER A 1117 -6.99 -20.84 52.77
C SER A 1117 -5.85 -20.99 53.77
N SER A 1118 -4.66 -20.53 53.38
CA SER A 1118 -3.45 -20.60 54.19
C SER A 1118 -2.51 -19.42 53.93
N LEU A 1119 -1.61 -19.15 54.88
CA LEU A 1119 -0.53 -18.17 54.76
C LEU A 1119 0.73 -18.77 55.37
N ARG A 1120 1.87 -18.58 54.71
CA ARG A 1120 3.20 -18.99 55.15
C ARG A 1120 4.15 -17.80 55.13
N LEU A 1121 4.93 -17.61 56.18
CA LEU A 1121 6.06 -16.69 56.21
C LEU A 1121 7.21 -17.27 55.36
N CYS A 1122 7.77 -16.44 54.48
CA CYS A 1122 8.87 -16.83 53.61
C CYS A 1122 10.21 -16.68 54.34
N GLN A 1123 11.10 -17.67 54.21
CA GLN A 1123 12.50 -17.49 54.58
C GLN A 1123 13.19 -16.61 53.53
N LEU A 1124 13.84 -15.55 54.00
CA LEU A 1124 14.58 -14.59 53.19
C LEU A 1124 16.07 -14.88 53.33
N GLU A 1125 16.68 -15.35 52.24
CA GLU A 1125 18.13 -15.45 52.03
C GLU A 1125 18.68 -14.13 51.47
#